data_AF-A0A2N5CQY6-F1
#
_entry.id   AF-A0A2N5CQY6-F1
#
_cell.length_a   1.000
_cell.length_b   1.000
_cell.length_c   1.000
_cell.angle_alpha   90.00
_cell.angle_beta   90.00
_cell.angle_gamma   90.00
#
_symmetry.space_group_name_H-M   'P 1'
#
loop_
_entity.id
_entity.type
_entity.pdbx_description
1 polymer ?
#
loop_
_entity_poly.entity_id
_entity_poly.type
_entity_poly.pdbx_seq_one_letter_code
_entity_poly.pdbx_strand_id
1 'polypeptide(L)'
;MGVGGLSDAGGVAARLGFKYQDHVAAMFVLEMIDDRRIMQVECETSDDITLLHRRGAETFPEYVQVKSTDRDSKWTFKEITDRDSASKARPTSLAEKSLLTDKAGGNARFRIVARRSVNATAAALLEPMDRRNPAGAIDALASKVLAKHRTTRSDMGNDLGYWTRNAYWHVLPGVDHVELKNLQAISTMAEAAGANPTNSHVKAIYRDLLTIVDAAAVATRKQPELKIITRTVAVAWWEEHLSETNAAQTKTSKPYRTKGDRFFAEIHRVDEDFRRSSSGYDARYERKVWRSKQLARHLADWVPELTLKASELVEITPLNMRAKFEAGLKVVKAERALDVGNLLAETLLHAVLRHWFGSEPVPCKLFHRSTHGDKVTKNAHLVHGENGDELWIGRTHLFEDQDPAPLFAHISAELSDALDTELLVEERDIILQLREAFMATSDEDDVFPHREVTTITFHDGLKAGQKPLTQYERETGTFRIDYPSEIEFGSGKEMTRHIHWLRDTMGTLAAGAFVIRDVEAWMTRLGADENAFGRSVALGDMLTLSRNVFGYDPSFSLAAWSAPDDQTYPPERTTPWRVKERAPEPSAEKVMKFAEGVSPEDMFDKTTLRHDQRGVLSPIETPLWDAAKWRGTMFGQYPDMPPILALGYTNPQYGEQIFDGWKARWGEVDKNDDLRVAIITGLCRRNPSHYSIIIGPNPLRQTNGRKLVTMLSRHQRMEPASLDNLNGFLERYYAYNAYFLTTAHMSANPDFDPKLFIQKSNLVVRPAWQIGPNDPDISVLRDGDDPIIPPDVADPPIRRAMAWDRELKSKRPRR
;
A
#
# COMPACT_ATOMS: atom_id res chain seq x y z
N MET A 1 -20.30 -6.42 -43.95
CA MET A 1 -18.87 -6.66 -44.25
C MET A 1 -18.31 -7.45 -43.10
N GLY A 2 -17.88 -8.70 -43.33
CA GLY A 2 -17.33 -9.56 -42.28
C GLY A 2 -15.99 -9.02 -41.80
N VAL A 3 -15.83 -8.92 -40.48
CA VAL A 3 -14.55 -8.63 -39.84
C VAL A 3 -13.64 -9.83 -40.10
N GLY A 4 -12.67 -9.67 -40.99
CA GLY A 4 -11.63 -10.67 -41.25
C GLY A 4 -10.83 -10.92 -39.98
N GLY A 5 -10.61 -12.19 -39.64
CA GLY A 5 -9.90 -12.62 -38.45
C GLY A 5 -8.50 -11.99 -38.37
N LEU A 6 -8.27 -11.26 -37.29
CA LEU A 6 -6.93 -10.87 -36.85
C LEU A 6 -6.19 -12.16 -36.48
N SER A 7 -5.12 -12.51 -37.20
CA SER A 7 -4.27 -13.63 -36.82
C SER A 7 -3.18 -13.13 -35.85
N ASP A 8 -3.17 -13.66 -34.63
CA ASP A 8 -2.12 -13.44 -33.62
C ASP A 8 -0.77 -14.13 -33.96
N ALA A 9 -0.56 -14.50 -35.22
CA ALA A 9 0.53 -15.36 -35.63
C ALA A 9 1.82 -14.55 -35.84
N GLY A 10 2.78 -14.73 -34.92
CA GLY A 10 4.17 -14.27 -35.05
C GLY A 10 4.64 -13.43 -33.85
N GLY A 11 4.12 -12.21 -33.73
CA GLY A 11 4.59 -11.25 -32.71
C GLY A 11 4.23 -11.62 -31.27
N VAL A 12 3.01 -12.11 -31.03
CA VAL A 12 2.54 -12.55 -29.70
C VAL A 12 3.30 -13.81 -29.27
N ALA A 13 3.46 -14.78 -30.18
CA ALA A 13 4.21 -16.01 -29.92
C ALA A 13 5.69 -15.74 -29.59
N ALA A 14 6.33 -14.79 -30.28
CA ALA A 14 7.71 -14.39 -29.98
C ALA A 14 7.83 -13.76 -28.58
N ARG A 15 6.92 -12.84 -28.22
CA ARG A 15 6.90 -12.21 -26.87
C ARG A 15 6.67 -13.22 -25.75
N LEU A 16 5.75 -14.17 -25.94
CA LEU A 16 5.53 -15.27 -25.00
C LEU A 16 6.77 -16.17 -24.88
N GLY A 17 7.52 -16.33 -25.97
CA GLY A 17 8.77 -17.04 -25.98
C GLY A 17 9.86 -16.39 -25.13
N PHE A 18 10.07 -15.08 -25.31
CA PHE A 18 11.01 -14.30 -24.50
C PHE A 18 10.63 -14.33 -23.02
N LYS A 19 9.35 -14.11 -22.70
CA LYS A 19 8.87 -14.20 -21.31
C LYS A 19 9.20 -15.57 -20.68
N TYR A 20 8.98 -16.66 -21.39
CA TYR A 20 9.32 -17.99 -20.88
C TYR A 20 10.82 -18.17 -20.64
N GLN A 21 11.65 -17.62 -21.52
CA GLN A 21 13.11 -17.62 -21.37
C GLN A 21 13.57 -16.80 -20.16
N ASP A 22 12.99 -15.63 -19.90
CA ASP A 22 13.33 -14.80 -18.75
C ASP A 22 13.04 -15.51 -17.42
N HIS A 23 11.90 -16.19 -17.32
CA HIS A 23 11.58 -17.00 -16.14
C HIS A 23 12.57 -18.15 -15.92
N VAL A 24 13.06 -18.76 -17.01
CA VAL A 24 14.08 -19.82 -16.96
C VAL A 24 15.45 -19.24 -16.58
N ALA A 25 15.81 -18.05 -17.07
CA ALA A 25 17.03 -17.36 -16.66
C ALA A 25 16.98 -16.97 -15.17
N ALA A 26 15.85 -16.46 -14.69
CA ALA A 26 15.64 -16.18 -13.26
C ALA A 26 15.81 -17.43 -12.39
N MET A 27 15.31 -18.59 -12.85
CA MET A 27 15.53 -19.88 -12.18
C MET A 27 17.02 -20.18 -12.02
N PHE A 28 17.84 -19.93 -13.06
CA PHE A 28 19.28 -20.15 -12.99
C PHE A 28 20.03 -19.12 -12.13
N VAL A 29 19.55 -17.89 -12.04
CA VAL A 29 20.12 -16.91 -11.10
C VAL A 29 19.87 -17.36 -9.66
N LEU A 30 18.67 -17.87 -9.35
CA LEU A 30 18.37 -18.47 -8.03
C LEU A 30 19.23 -19.72 -7.77
N GLU A 31 19.35 -20.63 -8.76
CA GLU A 31 20.23 -21.80 -8.68
C GLU A 31 21.69 -21.39 -8.46
N MET A 32 22.15 -20.28 -9.04
CA MET A 32 23.50 -19.76 -8.85
C MET A 32 23.76 -19.19 -7.46
N ILE A 33 22.76 -18.58 -6.84
CA ILE A 33 22.85 -18.10 -5.46
C ILE A 33 23.02 -19.31 -4.53
N ASP A 34 22.19 -20.35 -4.72
CA ASP A 34 22.21 -21.58 -3.90
C ASP A 34 23.45 -22.47 -4.17
N ASP A 35 23.79 -22.71 -5.44
CA ASP A 35 24.92 -23.52 -5.87
C ASP A 35 26.16 -22.68 -6.22
N ARG A 36 27.14 -22.67 -5.30
CA ARG A 36 28.43 -21.96 -5.43
C ARG A 36 29.31 -22.42 -6.60
N ARG A 37 28.94 -23.50 -7.29
CA ARG A 37 29.64 -23.99 -8.49
C ARG A 37 29.24 -23.22 -9.74
N ILE A 38 28.10 -22.55 -9.76
CA ILE A 38 27.70 -21.66 -10.85
C ILE A 38 28.26 -20.27 -10.54
N MET A 39 28.99 -19.70 -11.50
CA MET A 39 29.76 -18.46 -11.33
C MET A 39 29.09 -17.25 -11.95
N GLN A 40 28.38 -17.46 -13.07
CA GLN A 40 27.60 -16.42 -13.73
C GLN A 40 26.50 -17.04 -14.60
N VAL A 41 25.46 -16.26 -14.84
CA VAL A 41 24.38 -16.52 -15.80
C VAL A 41 24.45 -15.44 -16.87
N GLU A 42 24.52 -15.85 -18.13
CA GLU A 42 24.56 -14.94 -19.27
C GLU A 42 23.27 -15.06 -20.08
N CYS A 43 22.69 -13.93 -20.49
CA CYS A 43 21.45 -13.88 -21.26
C CYS A 43 21.72 -13.41 -22.70
N GLU A 44 21.25 -14.17 -23.69
CA GLU A 44 21.34 -13.79 -25.12
C GLU A 44 22.81 -13.58 -25.59
N THR A 45 23.73 -14.44 -25.14
CA THR A 45 25.16 -14.42 -25.50
C THR A 45 25.51 -15.50 -26.54
N SER A 46 26.08 -16.62 -26.10
CA SER A 46 26.50 -17.73 -26.96
C SER A 46 25.35 -18.67 -27.33
N ASP A 47 24.32 -18.72 -26.49
CA ASP A 47 23.02 -19.37 -26.70
C ASP A 47 21.94 -18.53 -25.97
N ASP A 48 20.70 -19.02 -25.89
CA ASP A 48 19.59 -18.33 -25.21
C ASP A 48 19.98 -17.94 -23.76
N ILE A 49 20.59 -18.89 -23.02
CA ILE A 49 21.21 -18.68 -21.70
C ILE A 49 22.54 -19.45 -21.66
N THR A 50 23.60 -18.87 -21.07
CA THR A 50 24.87 -19.58 -20.82
C THR A 50 25.22 -19.54 -19.34
N LEU A 51 25.55 -20.69 -18.75
CA LEU A 51 26.00 -20.78 -17.36
C LEU A 51 27.51 -21.04 -17.33
N LEU A 52 28.25 -20.30 -16.51
CA LEU A 52 29.66 -20.63 -16.27
C LEU A 52 29.78 -21.46 -14.99
N HIS A 53 30.19 -22.71 -15.13
CA HIS A 53 30.42 -23.59 -13.99
C HIS A 53 31.89 -23.60 -13.58
N ARG A 54 32.14 -23.93 -12.32
CA ARG A 54 33.48 -24.11 -11.75
C ARG A 54 33.59 -25.47 -11.04
N ARG A 55 34.68 -26.20 -11.35
CA ARG A 55 35.06 -27.44 -10.66
C ARG A 55 36.55 -27.39 -10.34
N GLY A 56 36.89 -27.19 -9.06
CA GLY A 56 38.27 -26.95 -8.66
C GLY A 56 38.77 -25.62 -9.25
N ALA A 57 39.91 -25.66 -9.94
CA ALA A 57 40.48 -24.50 -10.63
C ALA A 57 39.95 -24.30 -12.07
N GLU A 58 39.21 -25.28 -12.62
CA GLU A 58 38.71 -25.23 -13.99
C GLU A 58 37.31 -24.63 -14.06
N THR A 59 37.06 -23.86 -15.12
CA THR A 59 35.74 -23.34 -15.48
C THR A 59 35.29 -23.89 -16.83
N PHE A 60 34.01 -24.18 -16.98
CA PHE A 60 33.45 -24.69 -18.22
C PHE A 60 32.03 -24.14 -18.45
N PRO A 61 31.65 -23.88 -19.71
CA PRO A 61 30.33 -23.38 -20.04
C PRO A 61 29.29 -24.50 -20.08
N GLU A 62 28.05 -24.17 -19.68
CA GLU A 62 26.85 -24.92 -20.03
C GLU A 62 25.95 -24.04 -20.90
N TYR A 63 25.77 -24.43 -22.15
CA TYR A 63 24.92 -23.73 -23.11
C TYR A 63 23.48 -24.23 -22.99
N VAL A 64 22.59 -23.33 -22.61
CA VAL A 64 21.19 -23.64 -22.36
C VAL A 64 20.33 -23.06 -23.47
N GLN A 65 19.64 -23.92 -24.18
CA GLN A 65 18.73 -23.56 -25.25
C GLN A 65 17.27 -23.75 -24.80
N VAL A 66 16.47 -22.70 -24.90
CA VAL A 66 15.09 -22.66 -24.43
C VAL A 66 14.12 -22.81 -25.61
N LYS A 67 13.21 -23.77 -25.53
CA LYS A 67 12.19 -24.04 -26.56
C LYS A 67 10.79 -23.77 -26.02
N SER A 68 10.25 -22.62 -26.44
CA SER A 68 8.93 -22.09 -26.05
C SER A 68 7.82 -22.39 -27.07
N THR A 69 8.13 -22.45 -28.36
CA THR A 69 7.21 -22.79 -29.45
C THR A 69 7.24 -24.29 -29.75
N ASP A 70 6.21 -24.99 -29.29
CA ASP A 70 6.24 -26.43 -29.13
C ASP A 70 4.89 -27.06 -29.58
N ARG A 71 4.91 -28.14 -30.39
CA ARG A 71 3.73 -28.91 -30.87
C ARG A 71 3.18 -29.85 -29.78
N ASP A 72 1.96 -30.35 -29.82
CA ASP A 72 1.43 -31.20 -28.72
C ASP A 72 2.12 -32.57 -28.52
N SER A 73 2.96 -33.04 -29.45
CA SER A 73 3.64 -34.33 -29.36
C SER A 73 4.99 -34.28 -28.63
N LYS A 74 5.47 -35.41 -28.07
CA LYS A 74 6.85 -35.51 -27.55
C LYS A 74 7.90 -35.30 -28.66
N TRP A 75 9.04 -34.71 -28.31
CA TRP A 75 10.16 -34.53 -29.23
C TRP A 75 10.70 -35.89 -29.72
N THR A 76 10.85 -36.02 -31.03
CA THR A 76 11.33 -37.24 -31.68
C THR A 76 12.82 -37.14 -32.02
N PHE A 77 13.50 -38.29 -32.16
CA PHE A 77 14.88 -38.32 -32.65
C PHE A 77 15.07 -37.56 -33.97
N LYS A 78 14.09 -37.62 -34.87
CA LYS A 78 14.12 -36.86 -36.14
C LYS A 78 14.09 -35.35 -35.91
N GLU A 79 13.21 -34.84 -35.05
CA GLU A 79 13.16 -33.39 -34.76
C GLU A 79 14.46 -32.88 -34.12
N ILE A 80 15.18 -33.75 -33.40
CA ILE A 80 16.47 -33.41 -32.79
C ILE A 80 17.61 -33.41 -33.83
N THR A 81 17.62 -34.38 -34.76
CA THR A 81 18.78 -34.62 -35.64
C THR A 81 18.59 -34.22 -37.10
N ASP A 82 17.37 -34.09 -37.60
CA ASP A 82 17.14 -33.81 -39.01
C ASP A 82 17.36 -32.31 -39.29
N ARG A 83 18.06 -32.03 -40.38
CA ARG A 83 18.30 -30.66 -40.88
C ARG A 83 17.04 -30.11 -41.50
N ASP A 84 16.94 -28.79 -41.56
CA ASP A 84 15.85 -28.12 -42.27
C ASP A 84 15.81 -28.59 -43.73
N SER A 85 14.61 -28.93 -44.22
CA SER A 85 14.40 -29.42 -45.58
C SER A 85 14.84 -28.39 -46.62
N ALA A 86 14.77 -27.10 -46.30
CA ALA A 86 15.21 -25.98 -47.13
C ALA A 86 16.74 -25.76 -47.10
N SER A 87 17.49 -26.41 -46.21
CA SER A 87 18.92 -26.14 -45.99
C SER A 87 19.71 -27.40 -45.58
N LYS A 88 19.50 -28.52 -46.28
CA LYS A 88 20.14 -29.83 -45.98
C LYS A 88 21.68 -29.81 -45.98
N ALA A 89 22.31 -28.90 -46.72
CA ALA A 89 23.77 -28.78 -46.77
C ALA A 89 24.37 -28.10 -45.53
N ARG A 90 23.59 -27.34 -44.75
CA ARG A 90 24.05 -26.59 -43.58
C ARG A 90 23.71 -27.32 -42.28
N PRO A 91 24.55 -27.25 -41.24
CA PRO A 91 24.29 -27.85 -39.94
C PRO A 91 23.17 -27.10 -39.22
N THR A 92 21.93 -27.51 -39.47
CA THR A 92 20.71 -26.77 -39.08
C THR A 92 19.83 -27.54 -38.09
N SER A 93 20.13 -28.80 -37.81
CA SER A 93 19.39 -29.57 -36.81
C SER A 93 19.58 -29.00 -35.40
N LEU A 94 18.69 -29.35 -34.47
CA LEU A 94 18.76 -28.87 -33.09
C LEU A 94 20.09 -29.26 -32.42
N ALA A 95 20.49 -30.53 -32.55
CA ALA A 95 21.73 -31.04 -31.98
C ALA A 95 22.97 -30.38 -32.60
N GLU A 96 22.97 -30.12 -33.91
CA GLU A 96 24.09 -29.43 -34.56
C GLU A 96 24.17 -27.97 -34.14
N LYS A 97 23.05 -27.24 -34.09
CA LYS A 97 23.03 -25.84 -33.64
C LYS A 97 23.51 -25.71 -32.21
N SER A 98 23.05 -26.60 -31.33
CA SER A 98 23.47 -26.64 -29.93
C SER A 98 24.94 -27.02 -29.78
N LEU A 99 25.47 -27.99 -30.55
CA LEU A 99 26.91 -28.31 -30.54
C LEU A 99 27.77 -27.11 -31.02
N LEU A 100 27.31 -26.37 -32.02
CA LEU A 100 28.09 -25.27 -32.62
C LEU A 100 28.16 -23.99 -31.75
N THR A 101 27.52 -23.96 -30.58
CA THR A 101 27.72 -22.89 -29.59
C THR A 101 29.02 -23.07 -28.79
N ASP A 102 29.59 -24.28 -28.80
CA ASP A 102 30.87 -24.62 -28.18
C ASP A 102 32.04 -23.99 -28.94
N LYS A 103 32.43 -22.80 -28.49
CA LYS A 103 33.45 -21.95 -29.13
C LYS A 103 34.69 -21.71 -28.29
N ALA A 104 34.60 -21.89 -26.97
CA ALA A 104 35.68 -21.59 -26.05
C ALA A 104 35.52 -22.36 -24.73
N GLY A 105 36.65 -22.79 -24.16
CA GLY A 105 36.70 -23.56 -22.92
C GLY A 105 36.80 -25.07 -23.15
N GLY A 106 37.17 -25.82 -22.10
CA GLY A 106 37.10 -27.28 -22.09
C GLY A 106 35.85 -27.76 -21.37
N ASN A 107 35.37 -28.98 -21.65
CA ASN A 107 34.26 -29.62 -20.92
C ASN A 107 32.88 -28.93 -21.05
N ALA A 108 32.56 -28.40 -22.24
CA ALA A 108 31.25 -27.81 -22.52
C ALA A 108 30.09 -28.78 -22.25
N ARG A 109 29.04 -28.24 -21.63
CA ARG A 109 27.76 -28.94 -21.38
C ARG A 109 26.65 -28.28 -22.18
N PHE A 110 25.60 -29.04 -22.42
CA PHE A 110 24.45 -28.57 -23.18
C PHE A 110 23.17 -28.88 -22.41
N ARG A 111 22.23 -27.95 -22.39
CA ARG A 111 20.92 -28.16 -21.78
C ARG A 111 19.84 -27.69 -22.72
N ILE A 112 18.88 -28.55 -23.01
CA ILE A 112 17.67 -28.18 -23.73
C ILE A 112 16.55 -28.05 -22.72
N VAL A 113 16.06 -26.83 -22.50
CA VAL A 113 14.89 -26.54 -21.68
C VAL A 113 13.69 -26.48 -22.61
N ALA A 114 12.75 -27.42 -22.46
CA ALA A 114 11.58 -27.51 -23.33
C ALA A 114 10.30 -27.72 -22.53
N ARG A 115 9.17 -27.29 -23.11
CA ARG A 115 7.84 -27.50 -22.50
C ARG A 115 7.42 -28.96 -22.51
N ARG A 116 8.03 -29.74 -23.42
CA ARG A 116 7.66 -31.13 -23.70
C ARG A 116 8.83 -32.06 -23.46
N SER A 117 8.50 -33.28 -23.06
CA SER A 117 9.46 -34.36 -22.94
C SER A 117 9.85 -34.92 -24.31
N VAL A 118 10.97 -35.66 -24.35
CA VAL A 118 11.37 -36.50 -25.48
C VAL A 118 10.66 -37.85 -25.45
N ASN A 119 10.49 -38.47 -26.62
CA ASN A 119 9.96 -39.83 -26.69
C ASN A 119 11.03 -40.89 -26.31
N ALA A 120 10.65 -42.17 -26.36
CA ALA A 120 11.54 -43.29 -26.01
C ALA A 120 12.86 -43.33 -26.81
N THR A 121 12.91 -42.72 -28.00
CA THR A 121 14.11 -42.73 -28.85
C THR A 121 15.22 -41.82 -28.37
N ALA A 122 14.92 -40.84 -27.51
CA ALA A 122 15.89 -39.91 -26.93
C ALA A 122 15.80 -39.82 -25.39
N ALA A 123 15.06 -40.74 -24.75
CA ALA A 123 14.79 -40.73 -23.31
C ALA A 123 16.05 -40.72 -22.43
N ALA A 124 17.19 -41.20 -22.94
CA ALA A 124 18.48 -41.13 -22.24
C ALA A 124 18.93 -39.70 -21.90
N LEU A 125 18.41 -38.68 -22.61
CA LEU A 125 18.70 -37.27 -22.33
C LEU A 125 17.95 -36.72 -21.10
N LEU A 126 16.91 -37.39 -20.62
CA LEU A 126 16.10 -36.93 -19.46
C LEU A 126 16.76 -37.15 -18.10
N GLU A 127 17.77 -38.01 -18.03
CA GLU A 127 18.53 -38.23 -16.79
C GLU A 127 19.60 -37.13 -16.63
N PRO A 128 19.77 -36.47 -15.47
CA PRO A 128 20.87 -35.55 -15.22
C PRO A 128 22.25 -36.23 -15.41
N MET A 129 23.23 -35.50 -15.94
CA MET A 129 24.54 -36.08 -16.33
C MET A 129 25.30 -36.75 -15.18
N ASP A 130 25.20 -36.22 -13.97
CA ASP A 130 25.81 -36.73 -12.75
C ASP A 130 25.24 -38.08 -12.30
N ARG A 131 24.05 -38.46 -12.79
CA ARG A 131 23.37 -39.71 -12.46
C ARG A 131 23.41 -40.76 -13.57
N ARG A 132 23.98 -40.42 -14.74
CA ARG A 132 24.05 -41.32 -15.90
C ARG A 132 25.13 -42.37 -15.75
N ASN A 133 24.88 -43.57 -16.28
CA ASN A 133 25.93 -44.53 -16.63
C ASN A 133 26.54 -44.12 -18.00
N PRO A 134 27.81 -43.69 -18.07
CA PRO A 134 28.43 -43.23 -19.31
C PRO A 134 28.55 -44.32 -20.38
N ALA A 135 28.56 -45.60 -19.99
CA ALA A 135 28.61 -46.74 -20.91
C ALA A 135 27.21 -47.34 -21.21
N GLY A 136 26.14 -46.70 -20.72
CA GLY A 136 24.77 -47.18 -20.82
C GLY A 136 24.00 -46.64 -22.03
N ALA A 137 22.70 -46.39 -21.82
CA ALA A 137 21.79 -45.93 -22.87
C ALA A 137 22.23 -44.63 -23.57
N ILE A 138 22.98 -43.76 -22.86
CA ILE A 138 23.47 -42.50 -23.42
C ILE A 138 24.55 -42.71 -24.49
N ASP A 139 25.41 -43.73 -24.35
CA ASP A 139 26.47 -44.02 -25.33
C ASP A 139 25.91 -44.64 -26.61
N ALA A 140 24.90 -45.52 -26.44
CA ALA A 140 24.12 -46.05 -27.55
C ALA A 140 23.39 -44.93 -28.32
N LEU A 141 22.84 -43.93 -27.62
CA LEU A 141 22.25 -42.75 -28.24
C LEU A 141 23.32 -41.89 -28.92
N ALA A 142 24.47 -41.67 -28.28
CA ALA A 142 25.57 -40.87 -28.82
C ALA A 142 26.08 -41.42 -30.15
N SER A 143 26.22 -42.75 -30.24
CA SER A 143 26.59 -43.44 -31.49
C SER A 143 25.55 -43.21 -32.60
N LYS A 144 24.25 -43.22 -32.27
CA LYS A 144 23.16 -42.97 -33.23
C LYS A 144 23.12 -41.52 -33.71
N VAL A 145 23.29 -40.56 -32.81
CA VAL A 145 23.28 -39.12 -33.16
C VAL A 145 24.52 -38.79 -34.00
N LEU A 146 25.70 -39.29 -33.63
CA LEU A 146 26.95 -39.10 -34.40
C LEU A 146 26.82 -39.66 -35.83
N ALA A 147 26.16 -40.81 -35.99
CA ALA A 147 25.97 -41.42 -37.30
C ALA A 147 25.13 -40.56 -38.27
N LYS A 148 24.31 -39.63 -37.78
CA LYS A 148 23.48 -38.74 -38.60
C LYS A 148 24.31 -37.69 -39.34
N HIS A 149 25.24 -37.03 -38.65
CA HIS A 149 26.10 -35.99 -39.23
C HIS A 149 27.55 -36.15 -38.73
N ARG A 150 28.24 -37.14 -39.28
CA ARG A 150 29.59 -37.56 -38.82
C ARG A 150 30.66 -36.49 -38.92
N THR A 151 30.49 -35.52 -39.82
CA THR A 151 31.47 -34.47 -40.12
C THR A 151 31.27 -33.20 -39.32
N THR A 152 30.13 -33.02 -38.63
CA THR A 152 29.89 -31.82 -37.84
C THR A 152 30.81 -31.81 -36.60
N ARG A 153 31.53 -30.71 -36.42
CA ARG A 153 32.42 -30.46 -35.28
C ARG A 153 32.20 -29.04 -34.76
N SER A 154 32.31 -28.85 -33.44
CA SER A 154 32.40 -27.51 -32.83
C SER A 154 33.78 -26.89 -33.09
N ASP A 155 33.95 -25.61 -32.75
CA ASP A 155 35.25 -24.92 -32.90
C ASP A 155 36.31 -25.53 -31.95
N MET A 156 35.87 -26.18 -30.86
CA MET A 156 36.71 -26.96 -29.94
C MET A 156 36.98 -28.40 -30.42
N GLY A 157 36.49 -28.78 -31.60
CA GLY A 157 36.72 -30.11 -32.18
C GLY A 157 35.80 -31.21 -31.63
N ASN A 158 34.79 -30.87 -30.83
CA ASN A 158 33.84 -31.84 -30.30
C ASN A 158 32.81 -32.27 -31.34
N ASP A 159 32.36 -33.53 -31.29
CA ASP A 159 31.39 -34.08 -32.22
C ASP A 159 29.98 -34.26 -31.62
N LEU A 160 29.03 -34.74 -32.41
CA LEU A 160 27.66 -34.97 -31.93
C LEU A 160 27.55 -36.12 -30.91
N GLY A 161 28.53 -37.01 -30.86
CA GLY A 161 28.64 -38.01 -29.81
C GLY A 161 29.01 -37.36 -28.48
N TYR A 162 29.95 -36.41 -28.50
CA TYR A 162 30.29 -35.57 -27.36
C TYR A 162 29.07 -34.77 -26.88
N TRP A 163 28.37 -34.08 -27.79
CA TRP A 163 27.14 -33.35 -27.47
C TRP A 163 26.15 -34.24 -26.74
N THR A 164 25.86 -35.43 -27.28
CA THR A 164 24.86 -36.35 -26.69
C THR A 164 25.23 -36.77 -25.27
N ARG A 165 26.50 -37.08 -25.01
CA ARG A 165 26.97 -37.49 -23.66
C ARG A 165 26.88 -36.33 -22.66
N ASN A 166 27.08 -35.09 -23.12
CA ASN A 166 27.10 -33.89 -22.29
C ASN A 166 25.82 -33.04 -22.39
N ALA A 167 24.74 -33.55 -23.00
CA ALA A 167 23.47 -32.86 -23.16
C ALA A 167 22.42 -33.34 -22.16
N TYR A 168 21.70 -32.43 -21.52
CA TYR A 168 20.57 -32.71 -20.61
C TYR A 168 19.26 -32.11 -21.13
N TRP A 169 18.18 -32.90 -21.10
CA TRP A 169 16.84 -32.44 -21.49
C TRP A 169 16.01 -32.14 -20.24
N HIS A 170 15.78 -30.86 -19.99
CA HIS A 170 15.04 -30.37 -18.82
C HIS A 170 13.62 -29.99 -19.23
N VAL A 171 12.62 -30.66 -18.65
CA VAL A 171 11.20 -30.44 -18.98
C VAL A 171 10.58 -29.45 -18.01
N LEU A 172 10.14 -28.29 -18.52
CA LEU A 172 9.46 -27.24 -17.77
C LEU A 172 8.17 -26.84 -18.53
N PRO A 173 6.97 -27.31 -18.12
CA PRO A 173 5.76 -27.29 -18.97
C PRO A 173 5.24 -25.89 -19.41
N GLY A 174 5.59 -24.83 -18.68
CA GLY A 174 5.17 -23.47 -18.99
C GLY A 174 5.62 -22.45 -17.95
N VAL A 175 5.30 -21.18 -18.21
CA VAL A 175 5.70 -20.02 -17.40
C VAL A 175 5.25 -20.16 -15.95
N ASP A 176 3.97 -20.49 -15.72
CA ASP A 176 3.39 -20.60 -14.38
C ASP A 176 4.11 -21.64 -13.51
N HIS A 177 4.55 -22.75 -14.12
CA HIS A 177 5.29 -23.79 -13.41
C HIS A 177 6.68 -23.31 -12.99
N VAL A 178 7.37 -22.58 -13.88
CA VAL A 178 8.70 -22.02 -13.57
C VAL A 178 8.58 -20.91 -12.52
N GLU A 179 7.57 -20.06 -12.63
CA GLU A 179 7.27 -19.02 -11.63
C GLU A 179 7.01 -19.61 -10.25
N LEU A 180 6.12 -20.61 -10.12
CA LEU A 180 5.86 -21.26 -8.84
C LEU A 180 7.12 -21.90 -8.24
N LYS A 181 7.95 -22.52 -9.08
CA LYS A 181 9.22 -23.11 -8.65
C LYS A 181 10.20 -22.05 -8.16
N ASN A 182 10.28 -20.90 -8.84
CA ASN A 182 11.15 -19.78 -8.46
C ASN A 182 10.69 -19.13 -7.15
N LEU A 183 9.37 -18.91 -6.98
CA LEU A 183 8.80 -18.41 -5.73
C LEU A 183 9.08 -19.36 -4.56
N GLN A 184 8.94 -20.68 -4.78
CA GLN A 184 9.29 -21.69 -3.78
C GLN A 184 10.79 -21.68 -3.44
N ALA A 185 11.66 -21.51 -4.44
CA ALA A 185 13.10 -21.43 -4.23
C ALA A 185 13.46 -20.22 -3.35
N ILE A 186 12.90 -19.04 -3.64
CA ILE A 186 13.08 -17.82 -2.83
C ILE A 186 12.66 -18.08 -1.38
N SER A 187 11.47 -18.65 -1.14
CA SER A 187 11.01 -18.97 0.22
C SER A 187 11.95 -19.93 0.95
N THR A 188 12.39 -20.99 0.27
CA THR A 188 13.27 -22.02 0.85
C THR A 188 14.66 -21.45 1.18
N MET A 189 15.21 -20.63 0.28
CA MET A 189 16.50 -19.98 0.48
C MET A 189 16.45 -18.96 1.62
N ALA A 190 15.34 -18.20 1.73
CA ALA A 190 15.15 -17.25 2.82
C ALA A 190 15.04 -17.96 4.17
N GLU A 191 14.26 -19.04 4.23
CA GLU A 191 14.13 -19.88 5.43
C GLU A 191 15.48 -20.45 5.87
N ALA A 192 16.28 -20.97 4.93
CA ALA A 192 17.63 -21.46 5.20
C ALA A 192 18.58 -20.38 5.73
N ALA A 193 18.36 -19.11 5.35
CA ALA A 193 19.09 -17.95 5.86
C ALA A 193 18.52 -17.39 7.18
N GLY A 194 17.44 -17.99 7.73
CA GLY A 194 16.78 -17.55 8.95
C GLY A 194 15.81 -16.39 8.78
N ALA A 195 15.53 -15.98 7.54
CA ALA A 195 14.52 -14.97 7.21
C ALA A 195 13.17 -15.62 6.91
N ASN A 196 12.06 -14.93 7.21
CA ASN A 196 10.71 -15.44 6.96
C ASN A 196 9.87 -14.40 6.18
N PRO A 197 10.10 -14.25 4.87
CA PRO A 197 9.36 -13.29 4.06
C PRO A 197 7.88 -13.68 3.94
N THR A 198 7.00 -12.68 3.91
CA THR A 198 5.59 -12.90 3.56
C THR A 198 5.46 -13.25 2.07
N ASN A 199 4.34 -13.87 1.68
CA ASN A 199 4.09 -14.22 0.26
C ASN A 199 4.17 -12.99 -0.67
N SER A 200 3.66 -11.84 -0.21
CA SER A 200 3.74 -10.57 -0.94
C SER A 200 5.19 -10.11 -1.14
N HIS A 201 6.05 -10.30 -0.13
CA HIS A 201 7.47 -9.99 -0.23
C HIS A 201 8.20 -10.94 -1.18
N VAL A 202 7.94 -12.24 -1.12
CA VAL A 202 8.50 -13.24 -2.07
C VAL A 202 8.17 -12.86 -3.52
N LYS A 203 6.93 -12.43 -3.79
CA LYS A 203 6.51 -11.94 -5.12
C LYS A 203 7.20 -10.63 -5.53
N ALA A 204 7.54 -9.76 -4.57
CA ALA A 204 8.28 -8.53 -4.86
C ALA A 204 9.72 -8.85 -5.26
N ILE A 205 10.43 -9.67 -4.48
CA ILE A 205 11.78 -10.16 -4.77
C ILE A 205 11.83 -10.81 -6.16
N TYR A 206 10.84 -11.65 -6.48
CA TYR A 206 10.79 -12.32 -7.78
C TYR A 206 10.59 -11.35 -8.95
N ARG A 207 9.75 -10.32 -8.79
CA ARG A 207 9.56 -9.28 -9.81
C ARG A 207 10.83 -8.46 -10.04
N ASP A 208 11.55 -8.15 -8.98
CA ASP A 208 12.83 -7.44 -9.09
C ASP A 208 13.87 -8.28 -9.83
N LEU A 209 13.96 -9.58 -9.49
CA LEU A 209 14.83 -10.52 -10.21
C LEU A 209 14.50 -10.59 -11.71
N LEU A 210 13.21 -10.64 -12.08
CA LEU A 210 12.81 -10.60 -13.48
C LEU A 210 13.24 -9.29 -14.18
N THR A 211 13.27 -8.17 -13.46
CA THR A 211 13.77 -6.89 -13.99
C THR A 211 15.28 -6.95 -14.27
N ILE A 212 16.06 -7.57 -13.38
CA ILE A 212 17.50 -7.79 -13.58
C ILE A 212 17.76 -8.68 -14.81
N VAL A 213 16.98 -9.75 -14.96
CA VAL A 213 17.09 -10.68 -16.09
C VAL A 213 16.69 -10.03 -17.41
N ASP A 214 15.58 -9.29 -17.47
CA ASP A 214 15.14 -8.57 -18.66
C ASP A 214 16.19 -7.54 -19.11
N ALA A 215 16.77 -6.79 -18.16
CA ALA A 215 17.85 -5.85 -18.44
C ALA A 215 19.07 -6.53 -19.08
N ALA A 216 19.47 -7.71 -18.57
CA ALA A 216 20.59 -8.48 -19.13
C ALA A 216 20.26 -9.06 -20.53
N ALA A 217 19.03 -9.54 -20.73
CA ALA A 217 18.58 -10.07 -22.03
C ALA A 217 18.56 -8.98 -23.12
N VAL A 218 18.05 -7.80 -22.80
CA VAL A 218 17.88 -6.67 -23.75
C VAL A 218 19.18 -5.89 -23.98
N ALA A 219 20.18 -6.01 -23.10
CA ALA A 219 21.46 -5.30 -23.22
C ALA A 219 22.13 -5.51 -24.59
N THR A 220 22.87 -4.50 -25.06
CA THR A 220 23.49 -4.52 -26.38
C THR A 220 24.70 -5.45 -26.44
N ARG A 221 24.89 -6.16 -27.56
CA ARG A 221 26.09 -7.00 -27.79
C ARG A 221 27.41 -6.21 -27.81
N LYS A 222 27.35 -4.88 -27.90
CA LYS A 222 28.53 -4.01 -27.78
C LYS A 222 29.03 -3.85 -26.34
N GLN A 223 28.20 -4.21 -25.36
CA GLN A 223 28.47 -4.16 -23.93
C GLN A 223 28.20 -5.56 -23.35
N PRO A 224 29.03 -6.56 -23.70
CA PRO A 224 28.81 -7.95 -23.31
C PRO A 224 28.74 -8.14 -21.79
N GLU A 225 29.41 -7.29 -21.01
CA GLU A 225 29.38 -7.30 -19.54
C GLU A 225 27.97 -7.08 -18.96
N LEU A 226 27.11 -6.32 -19.63
CA LEU A 226 25.73 -6.07 -19.17
C LEU A 226 24.81 -7.26 -19.42
N LYS A 227 25.23 -8.23 -20.25
CA LYS A 227 24.50 -9.48 -20.47
C LYS A 227 24.82 -10.56 -19.42
N ILE A 228 25.74 -10.28 -18.49
CA ILE A 228 26.30 -11.25 -17.55
C ILE A 228 25.89 -10.88 -16.13
N ILE A 229 25.10 -11.76 -15.50
CA ILE A 229 24.77 -11.69 -14.08
C ILE A 229 25.78 -12.55 -13.34
N THR A 230 26.76 -11.90 -12.70
CA THR A 230 27.77 -12.63 -11.90
C THR A 230 27.20 -13.06 -10.57
N ARG A 231 27.76 -14.15 -10.01
CA ARG A 231 27.38 -14.62 -8.68
C ARG A 231 27.58 -13.56 -7.60
N THR A 232 28.64 -12.76 -7.68
CA THR A 232 28.92 -11.70 -6.70
C THR A 232 27.78 -10.69 -6.65
N VAL A 233 27.31 -10.24 -7.81
CA VAL A 233 26.18 -9.29 -7.92
C VAL A 233 24.88 -9.93 -7.42
N ALA A 234 24.58 -11.16 -7.86
CA ALA A 234 23.35 -11.84 -7.45
C ALA A 234 23.30 -12.13 -5.94
N VAL A 235 24.44 -12.45 -5.30
CA VAL A 235 24.47 -12.66 -3.85
C VAL A 235 24.37 -11.36 -3.08
N ALA A 236 25.02 -10.29 -3.52
CA ALA A 236 24.86 -8.98 -2.89
C ALA A 236 23.40 -8.51 -2.93
N TRP A 237 22.76 -8.65 -4.10
CA TRP A 237 21.33 -8.39 -4.29
C TRP A 237 20.46 -9.25 -3.35
N TRP A 238 20.76 -10.55 -3.23
CA TRP A 238 20.03 -11.44 -2.34
C TRP A 238 20.19 -11.08 -0.86
N GLU A 239 21.41 -10.73 -0.42
CA GLU A 239 21.70 -10.32 0.95
C GLU A 239 20.99 -9.01 1.33
N GLU A 240 20.88 -8.07 0.39
CA GLU A 240 20.10 -6.83 0.55
C GLU A 240 18.62 -7.15 0.80
N HIS A 241 17.99 -7.98 -0.03
CA HIS A 241 16.59 -8.39 0.18
C HIS A 241 16.38 -9.21 1.46
N LEU A 242 17.36 -10.00 1.90
CA LEU A 242 17.28 -10.68 3.20
C LEU A 242 17.30 -9.66 4.36
N SER A 243 18.14 -8.62 4.27
CA SER A 243 18.17 -7.54 5.25
C SER A 243 16.84 -6.79 5.31
N GLU A 244 16.28 -6.42 4.15
CA GLU A 244 14.96 -5.81 4.04
C GLU A 244 13.86 -6.70 4.61
N THR A 245 13.93 -8.02 4.35
CA THR A 245 12.98 -9.00 4.89
C THR A 245 13.01 -9.00 6.41
N ASN A 246 14.20 -9.03 7.01
CA ASN A 246 14.35 -8.99 8.46
C ASN A 246 13.86 -7.65 9.05
N ALA A 247 14.13 -6.53 8.38
CA ALA A 247 13.64 -5.21 8.79
C ALA A 247 12.09 -5.12 8.71
N ALA A 248 11.49 -5.60 7.62
CA ALA A 248 10.03 -5.65 7.45
C ALA A 248 9.37 -6.65 8.43
N GLN A 249 10.04 -7.76 8.76
CA GLN A 249 9.57 -8.70 9.77
C GLN A 249 9.59 -8.09 11.18
N THR A 250 10.53 -7.20 11.48
CA THR A 250 10.52 -6.42 12.72
C THR A 250 9.30 -5.49 12.76
N LYS A 251 8.91 -4.89 11.62
CA LYS A 251 7.71 -4.03 11.54
C LYS A 251 6.38 -4.79 11.68
N THR A 252 6.33 -6.04 11.23
CA THR A 252 5.11 -6.89 11.21
C THR A 252 5.08 -7.94 12.32
N SER A 253 6.13 -8.01 13.15
CA SER A 253 6.20 -8.96 14.24
C SER A 253 5.22 -8.61 15.35
N LYS A 254 4.43 -9.60 15.77
CA LYS A 254 3.48 -9.45 16.87
C LYS A 254 4.25 -9.49 18.20
N PRO A 255 4.16 -8.45 19.05
CA PRO A 255 4.91 -8.39 20.31
C PRO A 255 4.46 -9.44 21.35
N TYR A 256 3.19 -9.85 21.32
CA TYR A 256 2.58 -10.69 22.38
C TYR A 256 2.39 -12.16 21.98
N ARG A 257 3.30 -12.70 21.15
CA ARG A 257 3.20 -14.07 20.61
C ARG A 257 3.22 -15.16 21.67
N THR A 258 3.95 -14.94 22.77
CA THR A 258 4.14 -15.94 23.82
C THR A 258 3.00 -15.86 24.82
N LYS A 259 2.30 -16.97 25.05
CA LYS A 259 1.38 -17.13 26.19
C LYS A 259 2.24 -17.64 27.35
N GLY A 260 2.47 -16.81 28.37
CA GLY A 260 3.35 -17.16 29.49
C GLY A 260 2.90 -18.41 30.25
N ASP A 261 3.80 -18.96 31.08
CA ASP A 261 3.59 -20.22 31.79
C ASP A 261 2.43 -20.17 32.81
N ARG A 262 1.81 -21.35 33.02
CA ARG A 262 0.76 -21.60 34.02
C ARG A 262 1.24 -21.48 35.46
N PHE A 263 1.54 -20.27 35.93
CA PHE A 263 2.00 -20.05 37.31
C PHE A 263 0.85 -20.14 38.33
N PHE A 264 -0.25 -19.42 38.07
CA PHE A 264 -1.43 -19.40 38.93
C PHE A 264 -2.35 -20.60 38.68
N ALA A 265 -2.94 -21.13 39.75
CA ALA A 265 -4.05 -22.07 39.66
C ALA A 265 -5.37 -21.34 39.90
N GLU A 266 -6.36 -21.56 39.03
CA GLU A 266 -7.74 -21.15 39.30
C GLU A 266 -8.27 -21.99 40.48
N ILE A 267 -8.67 -21.31 41.55
CA ILE A 267 -9.20 -21.92 42.78
C ILE A 267 -10.70 -21.77 42.89
N HIS A 268 -11.28 -20.81 42.16
CA HIS A 268 -12.70 -20.51 42.20
C HIS A 268 -13.13 -19.89 40.88
N ARG A 269 -14.33 -20.26 40.42
CA ARG A 269 -14.98 -19.63 39.29
C ARG A 269 -16.49 -19.64 39.53
N VAL A 270 -17.10 -18.47 39.36
CA VAL A 270 -18.55 -18.28 39.38
C VAL A 270 -18.92 -17.51 38.13
N ASP A 271 -19.71 -18.14 37.27
CA ASP A 271 -20.30 -17.50 36.11
C ASP A 271 -21.79 -17.31 36.44
N GLU A 272 -22.23 -16.08 36.75
CA GLU A 272 -23.65 -15.80 37.02
C GLU A 272 -24.42 -15.68 35.69
N ASP A 273 -23.86 -14.95 34.72
CA ASP A 273 -24.36 -14.83 33.35
C ASP A 273 -23.22 -14.40 32.39
N PHE A 274 -23.54 -14.06 31.14
CA PHE A 274 -22.53 -13.64 30.16
C PHE A 274 -21.88 -12.27 30.46
N ARG A 275 -22.40 -11.51 31.45
CA ARG A 275 -21.96 -10.15 31.81
C ARG A 275 -21.28 -10.09 33.17
N ARG A 276 -21.49 -11.09 34.04
CA ARG A 276 -20.93 -11.13 35.39
C ARG A 276 -20.28 -12.48 35.65
N SER A 277 -18.97 -12.45 35.79
CA SER A 277 -18.17 -13.59 36.21
C SER A 277 -17.16 -13.16 37.26
N SER A 278 -16.81 -14.10 38.13
CA SER A 278 -15.76 -13.95 39.12
C SER A 278 -14.84 -15.16 39.05
N SER A 279 -13.54 -14.91 39.04
CA SER A 279 -12.52 -15.96 39.06
C SER A 279 -11.46 -15.63 40.10
N GLY A 280 -11.04 -16.65 40.84
CA GLY A 280 -10.05 -16.57 41.89
C GLY A 280 -8.81 -17.37 41.52
N TYR A 281 -7.64 -16.78 41.71
CA TYR A 281 -6.36 -17.37 41.33
C TYR A 281 -5.39 -17.37 42.51
N ASP A 282 -4.64 -18.45 42.69
CA ASP A 282 -3.65 -18.57 43.76
C ASP A 282 -2.29 -19.04 43.25
N ALA A 283 -1.24 -18.51 43.88
CA ALA A 283 0.14 -18.89 43.64
C ALA A 283 0.49 -20.25 44.22
N ARG A 284 -0.38 -20.93 44.99
CA ARG A 284 -0.19 -22.27 45.56
C ARG A 284 1.00 -22.40 46.50
N TYR A 285 1.11 -23.58 47.11
CA TYR A 285 2.15 -23.94 48.06
C TYR A 285 3.10 -24.97 47.46
N GLU A 286 4.39 -24.80 47.74
CA GLU A 286 5.42 -25.79 47.49
C GLU A 286 5.98 -26.24 48.85
N ARG A 287 5.90 -27.55 49.16
CA ARG A 287 6.35 -28.10 50.45
C ARG A 287 5.77 -27.36 51.67
N LYS A 288 4.46 -27.03 51.63
CA LYS A 288 3.72 -26.27 52.66
C LYS A 288 4.18 -24.81 52.84
N VAL A 289 4.97 -24.27 51.90
CA VAL A 289 5.35 -22.85 51.88
C VAL A 289 4.67 -22.17 50.69
N TRP A 290 3.95 -21.08 50.92
CA TRP A 290 3.33 -20.31 49.84
C TRP A 290 4.41 -19.75 48.92
N ARG A 291 4.22 -19.86 47.59
CA ARG A 291 5.26 -19.63 46.57
C ARG A 291 5.57 -18.14 46.32
N SER A 292 5.69 -17.31 47.37
CA SER A 292 5.89 -15.86 47.27
C SER A 292 7.16 -15.45 46.50
N LYS A 293 8.28 -16.14 46.73
CA LYS A 293 9.56 -15.85 46.04
C LYS A 293 9.49 -16.18 44.55
N GLN A 294 8.85 -17.30 44.21
CA GLN A 294 8.64 -17.72 42.83
C GLN A 294 7.64 -16.80 42.14
N LEU A 295 6.58 -16.37 42.84
CA LEU A 295 5.63 -15.39 42.35
C LEU A 295 6.32 -14.06 42.02
N ALA A 296 7.16 -13.54 42.91
CA ALA A 296 7.88 -12.30 42.67
C ALA A 296 8.78 -12.37 41.42
N ARG A 297 9.47 -13.51 41.20
CA ARG A 297 10.26 -13.73 39.97
C ARG A 297 9.38 -13.80 38.73
N HIS A 298 8.29 -14.55 38.80
CA HIS A 298 7.33 -14.68 37.70
C HIS A 298 6.74 -13.32 37.29
N LEU A 299 6.38 -12.47 38.26
CA LEU A 299 5.86 -11.13 37.97
C LEU A 299 6.94 -10.21 37.36
N ALA A 300 8.20 -10.36 37.75
CA ALA A 300 9.29 -9.59 37.14
C ALA A 300 9.42 -9.83 35.63
N ASP A 301 9.11 -11.03 35.16
CA ASP A 301 9.13 -11.39 33.73
C ASP A 301 8.05 -10.66 32.91
N TRP A 302 6.97 -10.19 33.55
CA TRP A 302 5.86 -9.47 32.92
C TRP A 302 6.02 -7.94 32.90
N VAL A 303 6.92 -7.39 33.71
CA VAL A 303 7.21 -5.94 33.76
C VAL A 303 7.52 -5.33 32.38
N PRO A 304 8.21 -5.99 31.44
CA PRO A 304 8.49 -5.41 30.13
C PRO A 304 7.23 -5.12 29.33
N GLU A 305 6.26 -6.03 29.34
CA GLU A 305 4.99 -5.84 28.63
C GLU A 305 4.16 -4.69 29.22
N LEU A 306 4.41 -4.28 30.47
CA LEU A 306 3.78 -3.12 31.09
C LEU A 306 4.55 -1.81 30.84
N THR A 307 5.87 -1.89 30.73
CA THR A 307 6.76 -0.71 30.79
C THR A 307 7.39 -0.33 29.45
N LEU A 308 7.21 -1.13 28.40
CA LEU A 308 7.75 -0.88 27.07
C LEU A 308 6.61 -0.82 26.04
N LYS A 309 6.81 -0.04 24.98
CA LYS A 309 5.89 -0.01 23.85
C LYS A 309 5.92 -1.33 23.09
N ALA A 310 4.83 -1.64 22.40
CA ALA A 310 4.70 -2.79 21.52
C ALA A 310 5.87 -2.89 20.50
N SER A 311 6.23 -1.76 19.87
CA SER A 311 7.36 -1.67 18.94
C SER A 311 8.70 -1.92 19.62
N GLU A 312 8.87 -1.45 20.86
CA GLU A 312 10.11 -1.62 21.61
C GLU A 312 10.31 -3.06 22.06
N LEU A 313 9.23 -3.80 22.36
CA LEU A 313 9.25 -5.23 22.71
C LEU A 313 9.75 -6.09 21.54
N VAL A 314 9.32 -5.78 20.32
CA VAL A 314 9.75 -6.51 19.11
C VAL A 314 11.22 -6.28 18.79
N GLU A 315 11.75 -5.10 19.13
CA GLU A 315 13.16 -4.75 18.95
C GLU A 315 14.09 -5.32 20.03
N ILE A 316 13.57 -6.02 21.04
CA ILE A 316 14.41 -6.57 22.11
C ILE A 316 15.33 -7.65 21.52
N THR A 317 16.63 -7.41 21.67
CA THR A 317 17.70 -8.36 21.37
C THR A 317 18.54 -8.60 22.63
N PRO A 318 19.31 -9.69 22.69
CA PRO A 318 20.25 -9.90 23.80
C PRO A 318 21.21 -8.73 24.05
N LEU A 319 21.49 -7.89 23.03
CA LEU A 319 22.41 -6.77 23.10
C LEU A 319 21.79 -5.48 23.67
N ASN A 320 20.48 -5.26 23.48
CA ASN A 320 19.81 -4.02 23.88
C ASN A 320 18.81 -4.17 25.04
N MET A 321 18.49 -5.42 25.43
CA MET A 321 17.49 -5.75 26.45
C MET A 321 17.68 -4.94 27.74
N ARG A 322 18.89 -4.95 28.30
CA ARG A 322 19.18 -4.23 29.56
C ARG A 322 18.88 -2.74 29.47
N ALA A 323 19.30 -2.09 28.38
CA ALA A 323 19.12 -0.65 28.20
C ALA A 323 17.63 -0.28 28.05
N LYS A 324 16.87 -1.08 27.27
CA LYS A 324 15.42 -0.88 27.12
C LYS A 324 14.68 -1.05 28.45
N PHE A 325 14.97 -2.10 29.21
CA PHE A 325 14.38 -2.32 30.53
C PHE A 325 14.70 -1.19 31.53
N GLU A 326 15.96 -0.75 31.59
CA GLU A 326 16.36 0.36 32.46
C GLU A 326 15.62 1.66 32.09
N ALA A 327 15.36 1.90 30.80
CA ALA A 327 14.59 3.04 30.32
C ALA A 327 13.11 2.94 30.74
N GLY A 328 12.44 1.80 30.51
CA GLY A 328 11.05 1.59 30.92
C GLY A 328 10.85 1.78 32.42
N LEU A 329 11.74 1.19 33.24
CA LEU A 329 11.70 1.33 34.70
C LEU A 329 11.95 2.76 35.18
N LYS A 330 12.78 3.55 34.49
CA LYS A 330 12.97 4.97 34.80
C LYS A 330 11.71 5.77 34.60
N VAL A 331 10.91 5.45 33.58
CA VAL A 331 9.64 6.15 33.33
C VAL A 331 8.63 5.82 34.43
N VAL A 332 8.49 4.55 34.82
CA VAL A 332 7.64 4.16 35.95
C VAL A 332 8.04 4.87 37.24
N LYS A 333 9.34 5.01 37.53
CA LYS A 333 9.83 5.73 38.71
C LYS A 333 9.58 7.24 38.66
N ALA A 334 9.54 7.83 37.47
CA ALA A 334 9.26 9.26 37.30
C ALA A 334 7.77 9.57 37.48
N GLU A 335 6.91 8.58 37.30
CA GLU A 335 5.47 8.65 37.54
C GLU A 335 5.19 8.57 39.05
N ARG A 336 4.93 9.71 39.69
CA ARG A 336 4.67 9.80 41.15
C ARG A 336 3.41 9.04 41.63
N ALA A 337 2.66 8.41 40.72
CA ALA A 337 1.38 7.72 40.96
C ALA A 337 1.46 6.18 40.95
N LEU A 338 2.63 5.57 40.69
CA LEU A 338 2.86 4.14 40.90
C LEU A 338 3.85 3.92 42.04
N ASP A 339 3.32 3.58 43.21
CA ASP A 339 4.12 2.92 44.23
C ASP A 339 4.30 1.42 43.89
N VAL A 340 5.11 0.74 44.70
CA VAL A 340 5.43 -0.68 44.51
C VAL A 340 4.18 -1.57 44.65
N GLY A 341 3.20 -1.17 45.46
CA GLY A 341 1.96 -1.91 45.67
C GLY A 341 1.07 -1.89 44.41
N ASN A 342 0.88 -0.71 43.83
CA ASN A 342 0.11 -0.56 42.60
C ASN A 342 0.79 -1.29 41.43
N LEU A 343 2.12 -1.19 41.29
CA LEU A 343 2.83 -1.95 40.25
C LEU A 343 2.65 -3.46 40.43
N LEU A 344 2.69 -3.96 41.67
CA LEU A 344 2.44 -5.36 41.98
C LEU A 344 1.03 -5.78 41.57
N ALA A 345 0.01 -5.00 41.92
CA ALA A 345 -1.39 -5.29 41.61
C ALA A 345 -1.65 -5.31 40.10
N GLU A 346 -1.14 -4.32 39.37
CA GLU A 346 -1.24 -4.25 37.91
C GLU A 346 -0.51 -5.42 37.24
N THR A 347 0.66 -5.81 37.75
CA THR A 347 1.41 -6.95 37.19
C THR A 347 0.71 -8.28 37.45
N LEU A 348 0.05 -8.43 38.62
CA LEU A 348 -0.76 -9.60 38.94
C LEU A 348 -1.94 -9.75 37.97
N LEU A 349 -2.72 -8.68 37.78
CA LEU A 349 -3.84 -8.69 36.86
C LEU A 349 -3.37 -8.98 35.42
N HIS A 350 -2.32 -8.29 34.97
CA HIS A 350 -1.73 -8.48 33.66
C HIS A 350 -1.33 -9.95 33.42
N ALA A 351 -0.61 -10.55 34.36
CA ALA A 351 -0.15 -11.94 34.26
C ALA A 351 -1.34 -12.91 34.14
N VAL A 352 -2.41 -12.70 34.93
CA VAL A 352 -3.63 -13.52 34.85
C VAL A 352 -4.31 -13.36 33.48
N LEU A 353 -4.49 -12.11 33.00
CA LEU A 353 -5.13 -11.82 31.72
C LEU A 353 -4.37 -12.38 30.53
N ARG A 354 -3.04 -12.26 30.52
CA ARG A 354 -2.18 -12.79 29.45
C ARG A 354 -2.23 -14.30 29.40
N HIS A 355 -2.22 -14.92 30.57
CA HIS A 355 -2.09 -16.36 30.67
C HIS A 355 -3.44 -17.07 30.47
N TRP A 356 -4.48 -16.73 31.23
CA TRP A 356 -5.76 -17.47 31.21
C TRP A 356 -6.66 -17.09 30.04
N PHE A 357 -6.58 -15.85 29.59
CA PHE A 357 -7.43 -15.32 28.52
C PHE A 357 -6.68 -15.10 27.21
N GLY A 358 -5.36 -15.36 27.18
CA GLY A 358 -4.55 -15.21 25.97
C GLY A 358 -4.56 -13.80 25.41
N SER A 359 -4.80 -12.80 26.26
CA SER A 359 -5.11 -11.43 25.85
C SER A 359 -3.94 -10.73 25.17
N GLU A 360 -4.18 -9.78 24.29
CA GLU A 360 -3.18 -8.85 23.77
C GLU A 360 -3.25 -7.53 24.56
N PRO A 361 -2.20 -7.15 25.33
CA PRO A 361 -2.22 -5.91 26.09
C PRO A 361 -2.13 -4.70 25.17
N VAL A 362 -2.66 -3.58 25.63
CA VAL A 362 -2.49 -2.26 25.02
C VAL A 362 -1.48 -1.49 25.88
N PRO A 363 -0.16 -1.72 25.74
CA PRO A 363 0.83 -1.13 26.60
C PRO A 363 1.02 0.32 26.22
N CYS A 364 0.37 1.21 26.96
CA CYS A 364 0.71 2.64 26.96
C CYS A 364 -0.06 3.50 27.96
N LYS A 365 -1.00 2.94 28.77
CA LYS A 365 -1.73 3.72 29.78
C LYS A 365 -0.80 4.38 30.81
N LEU A 366 0.30 3.73 31.19
CA LEU A 366 1.37 4.31 32.03
C LEU A 366 1.99 5.60 31.42
N PHE A 367 1.86 5.81 30.11
CA PHE A 367 2.48 6.93 29.39
C PHE A 367 1.45 7.96 28.90
N HIS A 368 0.15 7.70 29.03
CA HIS A 368 -0.92 8.56 28.50
C HIS A 368 -1.80 9.06 29.66
N ARG A 369 -1.79 10.38 29.86
CA ARG A 369 -2.57 11.04 30.91
C ARG A 369 -3.97 11.38 30.40
N SER A 370 -5.00 11.00 31.15
CA SER A 370 -6.36 11.53 30.95
C SER A 370 -6.43 12.95 31.53
N THR A 371 -7.20 13.81 30.86
CA THR A 371 -7.46 15.19 31.31
C THR A 371 -8.30 15.22 32.59
N HIS A 372 -9.17 14.22 32.77
CA HIS A 372 -10.04 14.07 33.95
C HIS A 372 -9.41 13.23 35.09
N GLY A 373 -8.17 12.76 34.91
CA GLY A 373 -7.30 12.29 35.99
C GLY A 373 -6.70 10.89 35.78
N ASP A 374 -5.45 10.72 36.22
CA ASP A 374 -4.62 9.50 36.14
C ASP A 374 -5.14 8.28 36.95
N LYS A 375 -6.43 8.22 37.32
CA LYS A 375 -6.88 7.37 38.44
C LYS A 375 -7.52 6.03 38.09
N VAL A 376 -7.77 5.71 36.83
CA VAL A 376 -8.87 4.76 36.59
C VAL A 376 -8.44 3.39 36.08
N THR A 377 -7.67 3.26 34.98
CA THR A 377 -7.30 1.90 34.50
C THR A 377 -5.91 1.84 33.87
N LYS A 378 -5.01 1.00 34.42
CA LYS A 378 -3.63 0.85 33.94
C LYS A 378 -3.39 -0.45 33.16
N ASN A 379 -4.33 -1.40 33.24
CA ASN A 379 -4.39 -2.57 32.38
C ASN A 379 -5.55 -2.44 31.38
N ALA A 380 -5.23 -2.55 30.08
CA ALA A 380 -6.21 -2.67 29.00
C ALA A 380 -5.78 -3.80 28.07
N HIS A 381 -6.69 -4.71 27.78
CA HIS A 381 -6.40 -5.99 27.14
C HIS A 381 -7.46 -6.33 26.11
N LEU A 382 -7.04 -6.84 24.95
CA LEU A 382 -7.92 -7.45 23.97
C LEU A 382 -8.01 -8.94 24.23
N VAL A 383 -9.19 -9.48 24.44
CA VAL A 383 -9.43 -10.91 24.63
C VAL A 383 -10.14 -11.45 23.39
N HIS A 384 -9.54 -12.43 22.72
CA HIS A 384 -10.07 -13.00 21.49
C HIS A 384 -11.08 -14.11 21.81
N GLY A 385 -12.30 -14.01 21.27
CA GLY A 385 -13.38 -15.00 21.43
C GLY A 385 -13.99 -15.44 20.10
N GLU A 386 -14.73 -16.56 20.10
CA GLU A 386 -15.40 -17.10 18.90
C GLU A 386 -16.49 -16.17 18.35
N ASN A 387 -17.05 -15.31 19.20
CA ASN A 387 -18.09 -14.35 18.86
C ASN A 387 -17.57 -12.94 18.54
N GLY A 388 -16.24 -12.74 18.55
CA GLY A 388 -15.60 -11.43 18.38
C GLY A 388 -14.50 -11.18 19.41
N ASP A 389 -13.71 -10.13 19.18
CA ASP A 389 -12.71 -9.65 20.13
C ASP A 389 -13.39 -8.76 21.19
N GLU A 390 -13.02 -8.92 22.45
CA GLU A 390 -13.49 -8.12 23.58
C GLU A 390 -12.39 -7.17 24.06
N LEU A 391 -12.77 -5.94 24.46
CA LEU A 391 -11.86 -5.01 25.13
C LEU A 391 -12.12 -5.03 26.64
N TRP A 392 -11.11 -5.47 27.39
CA TRP A 392 -11.16 -5.56 28.85
C TRP A 392 -10.36 -4.41 29.44
N ILE A 393 -11.03 -3.59 30.25
CA ILE A 393 -10.42 -2.43 30.91
C ILE A 393 -10.39 -2.72 32.42
N GLY A 394 -9.19 -2.90 32.96
CA GLY A 394 -8.97 -3.43 34.30
C GLY A 394 -8.64 -2.36 35.34
N ARG A 395 -9.19 -2.55 36.55
CA ARG A 395 -8.82 -1.85 37.78
C ARG A 395 -8.17 -2.80 38.76
N THR A 396 -7.25 -2.31 39.57
CA THR A 396 -6.58 -3.11 40.58
C THR A 396 -6.67 -2.46 41.95
N HIS A 397 -6.93 -3.28 42.96
CA HIS A 397 -6.95 -2.87 44.36
C HIS A 397 -6.18 -3.91 45.18
N LEU A 398 -5.36 -3.45 46.11
CA LEU A 398 -4.76 -4.29 47.14
C LEU A 398 -5.59 -4.19 48.41
N PHE A 399 -5.80 -5.33 49.06
CA PHE A 399 -6.64 -5.44 50.24
C PHE A 399 -5.98 -6.34 51.27
N GLU A 400 -5.78 -5.82 52.47
CA GLU A 400 -5.06 -6.49 53.57
C GLU A 400 -5.96 -6.82 54.78
N ASP A 401 -7.16 -6.22 54.86
CA ASP A 401 -8.07 -6.42 56.00
C ASP A 401 -8.79 -7.78 55.94
N GLN A 402 -9.41 -8.20 57.05
CA GLN A 402 -10.20 -9.44 57.07
C GLN A 402 -11.63 -9.26 56.55
N ASP A 403 -12.18 -8.05 56.61
CA ASP A 403 -13.55 -7.73 56.17
C ASP A 403 -13.52 -7.00 54.81
N PRO A 404 -13.92 -7.64 53.71
CA PRO A 404 -13.88 -7.04 52.38
C PRO A 404 -15.01 -6.03 52.11
N ALA A 405 -15.97 -5.85 53.04
CA ALA A 405 -17.11 -4.95 52.81
C ALA A 405 -16.71 -3.50 52.45
N PRO A 406 -15.71 -2.86 53.10
CA PRO A 406 -15.26 -1.52 52.71
C PRO A 406 -14.64 -1.48 51.31
N LEU A 407 -13.91 -2.52 50.91
CA LEU A 407 -13.35 -2.64 49.57
C LEU A 407 -14.46 -2.68 48.52
N PHE A 408 -15.49 -3.50 48.72
CA PHE A 408 -16.60 -3.57 47.78
C PHE A 408 -17.38 -2.26 47.68
N ALA A 409 -17.62 -1.58 48.80
CA ALA A 409 -18.26 -0.26 48.80
C ALA A 409 -17.42 0.78 48.02
N HIS A 410 -16.10 0.75 48.19
CA HIS A 410 -15.18 1.62 47.45
C HIS A 410 -15.20 1.31 45.95
N ILE A 411 -15.06 0.05 45.55
CA ILE A 411 -15.14 -0.39 44.15
C ILE A 411 -16.47 0.04 43.53
N SER A 412 -17.60 -0.16 44.23
CA SER A 412 -18.91 0.26 43.73
C SER A 412 -19.00 1.77 43.53
N ALA A 413 -18.51 2.58 44.47
CA ALA A 413 -18.52 4.03 44.36
C ALA A 413 -17.65 4.53 43.20
N GLU A 414 -16.46 3.95 43.01
CA GLU A 414 -15.59 4.29 41.89
C GLU A 414 -16.14 3.83 40.53
N LEU A 415 -16.87 2.72 40.49
CA LEU A 415 -17.57 2.30 39.28
C LEU A 415 -18.70 3.27 38.95
N SER A 416 -19.48 3.70 39.93
CA SER A 416 -20.53 4.72 39.73
C SER A 416 -19.96 6.03 39.22
N ASP A 417 -18.91 6.58 39.86
CA ASP A 417 -18.27 7.84 39.43
C ASP A 417 -17.75 7.77 37.99
N ALA A 418 -17.18 6.63 37.60
CA ALA A 418 -16.70 6.42 36.25
C ALA A 418 -17.80 6.27 35.20
N LEU A 419 -19.00 5.84 35.62
CA LEU A 419 -20.17 5.75 34.76
C LEU A 419 -20.87 7.10 34.62
N ASP A 420 -20.77 7.96 35.63
CA ASP A 420 -21.39 9.28 35.70
C ASP A 420 -20.56 10.39 35.02
N THR A 421 -19.34 10.07 34.54
CA THR A 421 -18.39 11.02 33.94
C THR A 421 -18.01 10.63 32.49
N GLU A 422 -17.41 11.57 31.72
CA GLU A 422 -16.91 11.30 30.36
C GLU A 422 -15.65 10.41 30.31
N LEU A 423 -15.20 9.93 31.46
CA LEU A 423 -14.00 9.13 31.64
C LEU A 423 -13.93 7.92 30.70
N LEU A 424 -15.00 7.13 30.57
CA LEU A 424 -15.00 5.95 29.67
C LEU A 424 -14.86 6.35 28.18
N VAL A 425 -15.34 7.52 27.80
CA VAL A 425 -15.22 8.06 26.44
C VAL A 425 -13.79 8.46 26.15
N GLU A 426 -13.14 9.18 27.06
CA GLU A 426 -11.72 9.52 26.95
C GLU A 426 -10.83 8.28 26.88
N GLU A 427 -11.12 7.29 27.72
CA GLU A 427 -10.33 6.05 27.79
C GLU A 427 -10.44 5.23 26.51
N ARG A 428 -11.64 5.17 25.92
CA ARG A 428 -11.84 4.61 24.58
C ARG A 428 -10.99 5.33 23.55
N ASP A 429 -11.01 6.66 23.53
CA ASP A 429 -10.31 7.45 22.52
C ASP A 429 -8.78 7.31 22.62
N ILE A 430 -8.24 7.22 23.84
CA ILE A 430 -6.82 6.90 24.07
C ILE A 430 -6.49 5.49 23.56
N ILE A 431 -7.32 4.49 23.87
CA ILE A 431 -7.12 3.11 23.40
C ILE A 431 -7.19 3.04 21.87
N LEU A 432 -8.11 3.77 21.25
CA LEU A 432 -8.24 3.87 19.79
C LEU A 432 -7.00 4.52 19.18
N GLN A 433 -6.51 5.65 19.69
CA GLN A 433 -5.30 6.30 19.18
C GLN A 433 -4.06 5.41 19.30
N LEU A 434 -3.91 4.73 20.45
CA LEU A 434 -2.80 3.80 20.71
C LEU A 434 -2.82 2.59 19.78
N ARG A 435 -4.02 2.12 19.42
CA ARG A 435 -4.21 1.00 18.50
C ARG A 435 -4.14 1.44 17.05
N GLU A 436 -4.66 2.62 16.68
CA GLU A 436 -4.59 3.20 15.34
C GLU A 436 -3.14 3.39 14.88
N ALA A 437 -2.23 3.85 15.74
CA ALA A 437 -0.81 3.94 15.42
C ALA A 437 -0.16 2.58 15.06
N PHE A 438 -0.73 1.47 15.57
CA PHE A 438 -0.31 0.10 15.29
C PHE A 438 -1.10 -0.54 14.12
N MET A 439 -2.31 -0.06 13.85
CA MET A 439 -3.20 -0.50 12.77
C MET A 439 -3.02 0.27 11.47
N ALA A 440 -2.44 1.48 11.51
CA ALA A 440 -2.12 2.32 10.36
C ALA A 440 -0.91 1.78 9.55
N THR A 441 -0.60 0.50 9.69
CA THR A 441 0.37 -0.23 8.88
C THR A 441 -0.19 -0.64 7.51
N SER A 442 -1.42 -0.24 7.17
CA SER A 442 -1.90 -0.42 5.80
C SER A 442 -1.07 0.46 4.89
N ASP A 443 -0.49 -0.16 3.86
CA ASP A 443 0.30 0.53 2.86
C ASP A 443 -0.58 1.56 2.12
N GLU A 444 -0.48 2.82 2.53
CA GLU A 444 -1.23 3.95 1.97
C GLU A 444 -0.68 4.39 0.59
N ASP A 445 0.32 3.72 0.02
CA ASP A 445 0.94 4.13 -1.25
C ASP A 445 -0.02 4.04 -2.45
N ASP A 446 -1.07 3.22 -2.34
CA ASP A 446 -2.08 3.03 -3.38
C ASP A 446 -3.39 3.81 -3.13
N VAL A 447 -3.49 4.57 -2.03
CA VAL A 447 -4.70 5.31 -1.65
C VAL A 447 -4.43 6.81 -1.59
N PHE A 448 -5.23 7.57 -2.35
CA PHE A 448 -5.07 9.02 -2.47
C PHE A 448 -6.38 9.72 -2.13
N PRO A 449 -6.46 10.47 -1.01
CA PRO A 449 -7.65 11.25 -0.70
C PRO A 449 -7.79 12.39 -1.72
N HIS A 450 -8.99 12.58 -2.27
CA HIS A 450 -9.24 13.58 -3.31
C HIS A 450 -10.19 14.71 -2.87
N ARG A 451 -10.75 14.64 -1.66
CA ARG A 451 -11.59 15.68 -1.06
C ARG A 451 -10.98 16.17 0.24
N GLU A 452 -11.20 17.44 0.53
CA GLU A 452 -10.82 18.02 1.83
C GLU A 452 -11.80 17.66 2.95
N VAL A 453 -13.08 17.47 2.59
CA VAL A 453 -14.17 17.19 3.52
C VAL A 453 -15.07 16.11 2.94
N THR A 454 -15.39 15.13 3.78
CA THR A 454 -16.39 14.10 3.52
C THR A 454 -17.57 14.32 4.46
N THR A 455 -18.74 14.60 3.89
CA THR A 455 -19.96 14.81 4.66
C THR A 455 -20.77 13.52 4.69
N ILE A 456 -21.12 13.08 5.89
CA ILE A 456 -22.00 11.93 6.14
C ILE A 456 -23.25 12.45 6.86
N THR A 457 -24.43 12.25 6.27
CA THR A 457 -25.71 12.62 6.86
C THR A 457 -26.47 11.38 7.30
N PHE A 458 -26.95 11.40 8.54
CA PHE A 458 -27.77 10.34 9.12
C PHE A 458 -29.24 10.73 9.04
N HIS A 459 -30.07 9.81 8.57
CA HIS A 459 -31.50 9.99 8.42
C HIS A 459 -32.27 8.87 9.13
N ASP A 460 -33.10 9.25 10.09
CA ASP A 460 -34.05 8.35 10.73
C ASP A 460 -35.28 8.21 9.82
N GLY A 461 -35.37 7.09 9.10
CA GLY A 461 -36.41 6.89 8.08
C GLY A 461 -36.79 5.43 7.83
N LEU A 462 -36.14 4.50 8.51
CA LEU A 462 -36.43 3.08 8.38
C LEU A 462 -37.27 2.60 9.58
N LYS A 463 -38.12 1.60 9.35
CA LYS A 463 -38.87 0.92 10.41
C LYS A 463 -37.94 0.04 11.23
N ALA A 464 -38.26 -0.16 12.51
CA ALA A 464 -37.58 -1.11 13.38
C ALA A 464 -37.42 -2.49 12.69
N GLY A 465 -36.21 -3.06 12.80
CA GLY A 465 -35.85 -4.34 12.16
C GLY A 465 -35.41 -4.26 10.68
N GLN A 466 -35.51 -3.09 10.04
CA GLN A 466 -34.93 -2.91 8.70
C GLN A 466 -33.42 -2.70 8.75
N LYS A 467 -32.70 -3.24 7.75
CA LYS A 467 -31.24 -3.08 7.63
C LYS A 467 -30.92 -1.62 7.30
N PRO A 468 -29.95 -0.98 7.99
CA PRO A 468 -29.46 0.32 7.58
C PRO A 468 -28.98 0.31 6.12
N LEU A 469 -29.14 1.45 5.44
CA LEU A 469 -28.82 1.60 4.04
C LEU A 469 -27.86 2.78 3.86
N THR A 470 -26.78 2.53 3.12
CA THR A 470 -25.79 3.56 2.78
C THR A 470 -25.97 3.92 1.31
N GLN A 471 -26.18 5.20 1.03
CA GLN A 471 -26.29 5.76 -0.30
C GLN A 471 -25.19 6.78 -0.51
N TYR A 472 -24.51 6.71 -1.66
CA TYR A 472 -23.53 7.71 -2.06
C TYR A 472 -24.14 8.58 -3.16
N GLU A 473 -24.41 9.83 -2.83
CA GLU A 473 -24.91 10.81 -3.80
C GLU A 473 -23.73 11.36 -4.60
N ARG A 474 -23.51 10.80 -5.79
CA ARG A 474 -22.33 11.10 -6.62
C ARG A 474 -22.21 12.57 -7.02
N GLU A 475 -23.33 13.29 -7.11
CA GLU A 475 -23.37 14.69 -7.53
C GLU A 475 -22.84 15.61 -6.42
N THR A 476 -23.29 15.45 -5.19
CA THR A 476 -22.81 16.23 -4.04
C THR A 476 -21.56 15.62 -3.39
N GLY A 477 -21.30 14.35 -3.68
CA GLY A 477 -20.31 13.47 -3.03
C GLY A 477 -20.55 13.37 -1.52
N THR A 478 -21.82 13.43 -1.12
CA THR A 478 -22.25 13.21 0.26
C THR A 478 -22.70 11.77 0.46
N PHE A 479 -22.55 11.29 1.68
CA PHE A 479 -22.99 9.95 2.07
C PHE A 479 -24.23 10.09 2.92
N ARG A 480 -25.32 9.47 2.48
CA ARG A 480 -26.56 9.37 3.25
C ARG A 480 -26.63 7.99 3.87
N ILE A 481 -26.82 7.95 5.18
CA ILE A 481 -27.06 6.73 5.94
C ILE A 481 -28.49 6.79 6.48
N ASP A 482 -29.38 6.00 5.88
CA ASP A 482 -30.72 5.77 6.42
C ASP A 482 -30.65 4.65 7.46
N TYR A 483 -31.11 4.92 8.68
CA TYR A 483 -31.09 3.97 9.79
C TYR A 483 -32.48 3.83 10.41
N PRO A 484 -32.78 2.71 11.10
CA PRO A 484 -34.05 2.54 11.79
C PRO A 484 -34.06 3.26 13.13
N SER A 485 -35.22 3.79 13.51
CA SER A 485 -35.43 4.52 14.78
C SER A 485 -34.99 3.71 16.02
N GLU A 486 -35.05 2.38 15.91
CA GLU A 486 -34.53 1.44 16.92
C GLU A 486 -33.67 0.37 16.24
N ILE A 487 -32.43 0.24 16.68
CA ILE A 487 -31.53 -0.85 16.29
C ILE A 487 -31.48 -1.85 17.45
N GLU A 488 -32.15 -2.98 17.29
CA GLU A 488 -32.08 -4.10 18.22
C GLU A 488 -31.41 -5.32 17.59
N PHE A 489 -30.47 -5.90 18.33
CA PHE A 489 -29.88 -7.20 18.01
C PHE A 489 -30.48 -8.25 18.95
N GLY A 490 -31.50 -8.97 18.48
CA GLY A 490 -32.12 -10.08 19.21
C GLY A 490 -31.41 -11.42 19.01
N SER A 491 -30.47 -11.50 18.05
CA SER A 491 -29.74 -12.71 17.72
C SER A 491 -28.36 -12.45 17.11
N GLY A 492 -27.44 -13.42 17.22
CA GLY A 492 -26.13 -13.35 16.57
C GLY A 492 -26.19 -13.16 15.05
N LYS A 493 -27.25 -13.66 14.39
CA LYS A 493 -27.46 -13.44 12.94
C LYS A 493 -27.73 -11.97 12.59
N GLU A 494 -28.42 -11.24 13.46
CA GLU A 494 -28.71 -9.81 13.26
C GLU A 494 -27.45 -8.97 13.48
N MET A 495 -26.64 -9.33 14.47
CA MET A 495 -25.31 -8.76 14.68
C MET A 495 -24.42 -8.96 13.44
N THR A 496 -24.27 -10.19 12.95
CA THR A 496 -23.48 -10.48 11.75
C THR A 496 -23.98 -9.70 10.53
N ARG A 497 -25.29 -9.54 10.37
CA ARG A 497 -25.87 -8.73 9.28
C ARG A 497 -25.50 -7.25 9.39
N HIS A 498 -25.47 -6.70 10.60
CA HIS A 498 -25.05 -5.33 10.86
C HIS A 498 -23.56 -5.12 10.60
N ILE A 499 -22.72 -6.07 11.02
CA ILE A 499 -21.28 -6.08 10.73
C ILE A 499 -21.01 -6.06 9.22
N HIS A 500 -21.72 -6.89 8.46
CA HIS A 500 -21.60 -6.87 7.00
C HIS A 500 -22.00 -5.52 6.40
N TRP A 501 -23.05 -4.89 6.91
CA TRP A 501 -23.43 -3.55 6.47
C TRP A 501 -22.36 -2.50 6.77
N LEU A 502 -21.78 -2.49 7.98
CA LEU A 502 -20.70 -1.58 8.34
C LEU A 502 -19.51 -1.74 7.40
N ARG A 503 -19.13 -2.99 7.09
CA ARG A 503 -18.09 -3.29 6.11
C ARG A 503 -18.39 -2.71 4.73
N ASP A 504 -19.58 -2.96 4.21
CA ASP A 504 -20.00 -2.47 2.88
C ASP A 504 -20.07 -0.92 2.85
N THR A 505 -20.47 -0.30 3.96
CA THR A 505 -20.50 1.15 4.17
C THR A 505 -19.10 1.75 4.16
N MET A 506 -18.15 1.16 4.89
CA MET A 506 -16.75 1.60 4.87
C MET A 506 -16.15 1.49 3.46
N GLY A 507 -16.44 0.42 2.73
CA GLY A 507 -16.03 0.27 1.34
C GLY A 507 -16.60 1.36 0.43
N THR A 508 -17.88 1.71 0.63
CA THR A 508 -18.55 2.79 -0.11
C THR A 508 -17.96 4.16 0.21
N LEU A 509 -17.69 4.44 1.49
CA LEU A 509 -17.00 5.64 1.95
C LEU A 509 -15.61 5.76 1.33
N ALA A 510 -14.84 4.66 1.37
CA ALA A 510 -13.51 4.61 0.79
C ALA A 510 -13.53 4.92 -0.71
N ALA A 511 -14.46 4.31 -1.45
CA ALA A 511 -14.59 4.51 -2.89
C ALA A 511 -15.04 5.94 -3.28
N GLY A 512 -15.76 6.65 -2.43
CA GLY A 512 -16.21 8.02 -2.70
C GLY A 512 -15.31 9.13 -2.14
N ALA A 513 -14.41 8.81 -1.20
CA ALA A 513 -13.48 9.78 -0.61
C ALA A 513 -12.04 9.65 -1.14
N PHE A 514 -11.67 8.48 -1.68
CA PHE A 514 -10.31 8.18 -2.11
C PHE A 514 -10.24 7.68 -3.55
N VAL A 515 -9.19 8.07 -4.26
CA VAL A 515 -8.73 7.44 -5.48
C VAL A 515 -7.83 6.27 -5.08
N ILE A 516 -8.28 5.06 -5.39
CA ILE A 516 -7.56 3.83 -5.08
C ILE A 516 -6.96 3.29 -6.38
N ARG A 517 -5.65 3.07 -6.41
CA ARG A 517 -4.94 2.66 -7.64
C ARG A 517 -5.40 1.29 -8.14
N ASP A 518 -5.52 0.34 -7.22
CA ASP A 518 -6.02 -1.02 -7.47
C ASP A 518 -6.99 -1.38 -6.33
N VAL A 519 -8.28 -1.24 -6.62
CA VAL A 519 -9.36 -1.46 -5.63
C VAL A 519 -9.37 -2.90 -5.15
N GLU A 520 -9.13 -3.87 -6.03
CA GLU A 520 -9.21 -5.29 -5.70
C GLU A 520 -8.03 -5.72 -4.84
N ALA A 521 -6.81 -5.35 -5.23
CA ALA A 521 -5.61 -5.64 -4.44
C ALA A 521 -5.62 -4.91 -3.08
N TRP A 522 -6.15 -3.69 -3.03
CA TRP A 522 -6.28 -2.94 -1.77
C TRP A 522 -7.33 -3.59 -0.84
N MET A 523 -8.52 -3.92 -1.35
CA MET A 523 -9.58 -4.56 -0.57
C MET A 523 -9.18 -5.96 -0.07
N THR A 524 -8.51 -6.77 -0.90
CA THR A 524 -8.03 -8.10 -0.50
C THR A 524 -6.99 -8.01 0.61
N ARG A 525 -6.01 -7.08 0.51
CA ARG A 525 -5.03 -6.86 1.59
C ARG A 525 -5.70 -6.46 2.91
N LEU A 526 -6.56 -5.45 2.86
CA LEU A 526 -7.20 -4.87 4.05
C LEU A 526 -8.18 -5.85 4.73
N GLY A 527 -8.85 -6.69 3.94
CA GLY A 527 -9.80 -7.70 4.41
C GLY A 527 -9.17 -9.03 4.84
N ALA A 528 -8.30 -9.62 4.01
CA ALA A 528 -7.80 -10.98 4.21
C ALA A 528 -6.44 -11.04 4.91
N ASP A 529 -5.50 -10.14 4.56
CA ASP A 529 -4.14 -10.16 5.10
C ASP A 529 -4.04 -9.41 6.42
N GLU A 530 -4.83 -8.34 6.57
CA GLU A 530 -4.77 -7.45 7.74
C GLU A 530 -5.96 -7.62 8.69
N ASN A 531 -7.06 -8.30 8.30
CA ASN A 531 -8.30 -8.38 9.10
C ASN A 531 -8.72 -7.02 9.70
N ALA A 532 -8.53 -5.92 8.97
CA ALA A 532 -8.73 -4.57 9.49
C ALA A 532 -10.21 -4.32 9.81
N PHE A 533 -11.12 -4.84 8.97
CA PHE A 533 -12.55 -4.70 9.17
C PHE A 533 -13.09 -5.44 10.40
N GLY A 534 -12.60 -6.65 10.70
CA GLY A 534 -13.00 -7.37 11.92
C GLY A 534 -12.60 -6.62 13.20
N ARG A 535 -11.41 -6.03 13.19
CA ARG A 535 -10.86 -5.25 14.31
C ARG A 535 -11.59 -3.91 14.51
N SER A 536 -11.85 -3.16 13.43
CA SER A 536 -12.57 -1.87 13.53
C SER A 536 -14.03 -2.03 13.94
N VAL A 537 -14.68 -3.14 13.54
CA VAL A 537 -16.06 -3.43 13.91
C VAL A 537 -16.19 -3.88 15.37
N ALA A 538 -15.27 -4.71 15.87
CA ALA A 538 -15.24 -5.10 17.29
C ALA A 538 -15.03 -3.89 18.22
N LEU A 539 -14.23 -2.91 17.80
CA LEU A 539 -14.00 -1.65 18.52
C LEU A 539 -15.19 -0.67 18.43
N GLY A 540 -16.01 -0.79 17.40
CA GLY A 540 -17.14 0.11 17.11
C GLY A 540 -18.49 -0.35 17.68
N ASP A 541 -18.56 -1.52 18.34
CA ASP A 541 -19.81 -2.08 18.88
C ASP A 541 -20.27 -1.39 20.19
N MET A 542 -20.51 -0.08 20.08
CA MET A 542 -21.02 0.76 21.17
C MET A 542 -22.39 0.30 21.67
N LEU A 543 -23.19 -0.38 20.84
CA LEU A 543 -24.51 -0.90 21.21
C LEU A 543 -24.41 -2.07 22.18
N THR A 544 -23.53 -3.05 21.93
CA THR A 544 -23.29 -4.15 22.87
C THR A 544 -22.61 -3.64 24.14
N LEU A 545 -21.60 -2.77 24.02
CA LEU A 545 -20.92 -2.16 25.17
C LEU A 545 -21.91 -1.38 26.04
N SER A 546 -22.71 -0.50 25.45
CA SER A 546 -23.72 0.30 26.14
C SER A 546 -24.79 -0.58 26.81
N ARG A 547 -25.27 -1.64 26.13
CA ARG A 547 -26.24 -2.58 26.71
C ARG A 547 -25.68 -3.43 27.85
N ASN A 548 -24.40 -3.79 27.78
CA ASN A 548 -23.71 -4.51 28.85
C ASN A 548 -23.58 -3.65 30.11
N VAL A 549 -23.42 -2.34 29.93
CA VAL A 549 -23.24 -1.37 31.02
C VAL A 549 -24.58 -0.87 31.58
N PHE A 550 -25.52 -0.46 30.72
CA PHE A 550 -26.75 0.22 31.13
C PHE A 550 -28.03 -0.63 31.03
N GLY A 551 -27.92 -1.90 30.61
CA GLY A 551 -29.07 -2.81 30.45
C GLY A 551 -29.68 -2.78 29.04
N TYR A 552 -30.77 -3.54 28.82
CA TYR A 552 -31.40 -3.64 27.49
C TYR A 552 -32.34 -2.49 27.14
N ASP A 553 -32.75 -1.69 28.13
CA ASP A 553 -33.61 -0.52 27.94
C ASP A 553 -33.05 0.70 28.68
N PRO A 554 -31.89 1.23 28.26
CA PRO A 554 -31.31 2.37 28.93
C PRO A 554 -31.90 3.67 28.39
N SER A 555 -32.42 4.50 29.29
CA SER A 555 -32.94 5.82 28.95
C SER A 555 -31.81 6.80 28.65
N PHE A 556 -31.44 6.95 27.38
CA PHE A 556 -30.48 7.96 26.92
C PHE A 556 -31.11 9.29 26.51
N SER A 557 -32.44 9.37 26.53
CA SER A 557 -33.20 10.57 26.22
C SER A 557 -33.38 11.42 27.47
N LEU A 558 -32.99 12.70 27.43
CA LEU A 558 -33.25 13.66 28.50
C LEU A 558 -34.74 13.71 28.88
N ALA A 559 -35.64 13.43 27.92
CA ALA A 559 -37.09 13.40 28.13
C ALA A 559 -37.54 12.23 29.00
N ALA A 560 -36.80 11.12 29.03
CA ALA A 560 -37.08 9.99 29.91
C ALA A 560 -36.69 10.27 31.38
N TRP A 561 -35.92 11.33 31.62
CA TRP A 561 -35.52 11.82 32.93
C TRP A 561 -36.28 13.08 33.37
N SER A 562 -37.18 13.59 32.52
CA SER A 562 -37.97 14.79 32.82
C SER A 562 -39.18 14.43 33.70
N ALA A 563 -39.30 15.05 34.86
CA ALA A 563 -40.48 14.95 35.72
C ALA A 563 -41.62 15.84 35.19
N PRO A 564 -42.90 15.55 35.49
CA PRO A 564 -44.04 16.38 35.08
C PRO A 564 -43.94 17.85 35.53
N ASP A 565 -43.14 18.09 36.57
CA ASP A 565 -42.99 19.38 37.26
C ASP A 565 -41.73 20.13 36.78
N ASP A 566 -40.94 19.54 35.87
CA ASP A 566 -39.70 20.14 35.40
C ASP A 566 -39.96 21.39 34.57
N GLN A 567 -39.14 22.41 34.81
CA GLN A 567 -39.28 23.70 34.16
C GLN A 567 -38.76 23.63 32.71
N THR A 568 -39.68 23.70 31.75
CA THR A 568 -39.35 23.70 30.32
C THR A 568 -38.90 25.10 29.86
N TYR A 569 -37.71 25.18 29.28
CA TYR A 569 -37.19 26.41 28.67
C TYR A 569 -37.39 26.38 27.15
N PRO A 570 -38.12 27.34 26.56
CA PRO A 570 -38.25 27.42 25.10
C PRO A 570 -36.86 27.70 24.48
N PRO A 571 -36.47 26.98 23.41
CA PRO A 571 -35.19 27.18 22.76
C PRO A 571 -35.14 28.57 22.12
N GLU A 572 -34.30 29.46 22.65
CA GLU A 572 -34.12 30.81 22.12
C GLU A 572 -33.34 30.85 20.79
N ARG A 573 -32.66 29.75 20.45
CA ARG A 573 -31.86 29.65 19.21
C ARG A 573 -32.73 29.15 18.06
N THR A 574 -32.80 29.95 17.01
CA THR A 574 -33.42 29.57 15.73
C THR A 574 -32.46 28.85 14.77
N THR A 575 -31.20 28.63 15.18
CA THR A 575 -30.16 27.99 14.36
C THR A 575 -29.30 27.01 15.18
N PRO A 576 -28.78 25.92 14.57
CA PRO A 576 -27.95 24.93 15.24
C PRO A 576 -26.77 25.56 15.99
N TRP A 577 -26.42 25.00 17.15
CA TRP A 577 -25.21 25.40 17.87
C TRP A 577 -23.98 24.86 17.12
N ARG A 578 -23.12 25.76 16.64
CA ARG A 578 -21.75 25.42 16.23
C ARG A 578 -20.77 25.92 17.28
N VAL A 579 -19.91 25.02 17.78
CA VAL A 579 -18.73 25.41 18.54
C VAL A 579 -17.86 26.24 17.60
N LYS A 580 -17.47 27.46 18.01
CA LYS A 580 -16.44 28.20 17.29
C LYS A 580 -15.15 27.40 17.44
N GLU A 581 -14.73 26.70 16.38
CA GLU A 581 -13.39 26.11 16.33
C GLU A 581 -12.36 27.17 16.74
N ARG A 582 -11.44 26.78 17.62
CA ARG A 582 -10.34 27.64 18.04
C ARG A 582 -9.55 27.99 16.77
N ALA A 583 -9.54 29.26 16.40
CA ALA A 583 -8.74 29.72 15.27
C ALA A 583 -7.28 29.29 15.52
N PRO A 584 -6.62 28.63 14.54
CA PRO A 584 -5.22 28.28 14.70
C PRO A 584 -4.43 29.55 15.03
N GLU A 585 -3.47 29.43 15.96
CA GLU A 585 -2.62 30.57 16.30
C GLU A 585 -1.90 31.06 15.04
N PRO A 586 -1.81 32.38 14.82
CA PRO A 586 -1.17 32.94 13.64
C PRO A 586 0.31 32.57 13.65
N SER A 587 0.68 31.54 12.90
CA SER A 587 2.09 31.23 12.62
C SER A 587 2.63 32.28 11.66
N ALA A 588 3.81 32.83 11.94
CA ALA A 588 4.47 33.77 11.05
C ALA A 588 4.52 33.23 9.61
N GLU A 589 3.97 33.99 8.66
CA GLU A 589 3.86 33.63 7.26
C GLU A 589 5.24 33.37 6.66
N LYS A 590 5.58 32.09 6.46
CA LYS A 590 6.68 31.71 5.57
C LYS A 590 6.10 31.43 4.20
N VAL A 591 6.40 32.30 3.25
CA VAL A 591 6.08 32.07 1.83
C VAL A 591 6.81 30.81 1.38
N MET A 592 6.04 29.79 0.99
CA MET A 592 6.58 28.53 0.49
C MET A 592 7.32 28.79 -0.84
N LYS A 593 8.48 28.15 -1.04
CA LYS A 593 9.25 28.22 -2.29
C LYS A 593 9.39 26.82 -2.86
N PHE A 594 9.27 26.70 -4.18
CA PHE A 594 9.57 25.45 -4.86
C PHE A 594 11.08 25.20 -4.82
N ALA A 595 11.48 23.99 -4.43
CA ALA A 595 12.88 23.60 -4.38
C ALA A 595 13.42 23.32 -5.80
N GLU A 596 14.70 23.64 -6.03
CA GLU A 596 15.43 23.22 -7.23
C GLU A 596 16.14 21.88 -6.99
N GLY A 597 16.17 21.00 -7.99
CA GLY A 597 16.86 19.70 -7.92
C GLY A 597 15.91 18.50 -7.79
N VAL A 598 16.47 17.31 -7.56
CA VAL A 598 15.71 16.07 -7.37
C VAL A 598 15.22 15.99 -5.93
N SER A 599 13.95 15.64 -5.72
CA SER A 599 13.41 15.40 -4.38
C SER A 599 14.11 14.21 -3.72
N PRO A 600 14.49 14.31 -2.42
CA PRO A 600 14.96 13.17 -1.63
C PRO A 600 13.98 12.00 -1.68
N GLU A 601 14.50 10.77 -1.75
CA GLU A 601 13.68 9.54 -1.86
C GLU A 601 12.73 9.34 -0.67
N ASP A 602 13.12 9.83 0.51
CA ASP A 602 12.39 9.74 1.77
C ASP A 602 11.43 10.92 2.03
N MET A 603 11.39 11.93 1.15
CA MET A 603 10.59 13.15 1.33
C MET A 603 9.08 12.88 1.46
N PHE A 604 8.60 11.77 0.90
CA PHE A 604 7.19 11.36 0.93
C PHE A 604 6.94 10.13 1.80
N ASP A 605 7.88 9.74 2.66
CA ASP A 605 7.68 8.61 3.58
C ASP A 605 6.60 8.95 4.60
N LYS A 606 5.38 8.48 4.30
CA LYS A 606 4.19 8.66 5.12
C LYS A 606 4.38 8.01 6.50
N THR A 607 5.17 6.95 6.63
CA THR A 607 5.33 6.21 7.90
C THR A 607 5.94 7.05 9.03
N THR A 608 6.63 8.14 8.69
CA THR A 608 7.25 9.07 9.65
C THR A 608 6.35 10.25 10.03
N LEU A 609 5.21 10.43 9.35
CA LEU A 609 4.29 11.57 9.51
C LEU A 609 3.01 11.15 10.23
N ARG A 610 2.53 11.99 11.16
CA ARG A 610 1.20 11.80 11.77
C ARG A 610 0.08 12.27 10.82
N HIS A 611 -1.14 11.75 10.97
CA HIS A 611 -2.28 12.14 10.12
C HIS A 611 -2.61 13.64 10.18
N ASP A 612 -2.45 14.30 11.34
CA ASP A 612 -2.66 15.75 11.51
C ASP A 612 -1.60 16.61 10.78
N GLN A 613 -0.45 16.01 10.45
CA GLN A 613 0.62 16.65 9.67
C GLN A 613 0.42 16.47 8.16
N ARG A 614 -0.60 15.71 7.75
CA ARG A 614 -0.95 15.49 6.36
C ARG A 614 -2.25 16.24 6.02
N GLY A 615 -2.49 16.49 4.74
CA GLY A 615 -3.79 17.02 4.33
C GLY A 615 -3.99 17.04 2.83
N VAL A 616 -5.20 17.42 2.44
CA VAL A 616 -5.60 17.60 1.05
C VAL A 616 -5.98 19.05 0.85
N LEU A 617 -5.54 19.62 -0.27
CA LEU A 617 -6.07 20.86 -0.81
C LEU A 617 -6.70 20.52 -2.16
N SER A 618 -8.01 20.68 -2.26
CA SER A 618 -8.76 20.38 -3.47
C SER A 618 -9.97 21.29 -3.58
N PRO A 619 -9.99 22.21 -4.56
CA PRO A 619 -11.21 22.85 -5.01
C PRO A 619 -11.96 22.00 -6.06
N ILE A 620 -11.43 20.81 -6.38
CA ILE A 620 -11.88 19.95 -7.46
C ILE A 620 -12.72 18.81 -6.89
N GLU A 621 -14.02 18.89 -7.13
CA GLU A 621 -14.93 17.77 -6.91
C GLU A 621 -14.92 16.83 -8.11
N THR A 622 -14.03 15.82 -8.08
CA THR A 622 -13.79 14.89 -9.19
C THR A 622 -15.07 14.38 -9.88
N PRO A 623 -16.10 13.88 -9.16
CA PRO A 623 -17.32 13.41 -9.80
C PRO A 623 -18.06 14.49 -10.61
N LEU A 624 -18.16 15.72 -10.08
CA LEU A 624 -18.82 16.84 -10.75
C LEU A 624 -18.04 17.29 -11.99
N TRP A 625 -16.72 17.38 -11.89
CA TRP A 625 -15.86 17.76 -13.01
C TRP A 625 -15.92 16.74 -14.16
N ASP A 626 -15.91 15.46 -13.81
CA ASP A 626 -16.00 14.36 -14.79
C ASP A 626 -17.39 14.34 -15.45
N ALA A 627 -18.45 14.64 -14.69
CA ALA A 627 -19.82 14.76 -15.20
C ALA A 627 -20.00 16.02 -16.08
N ALA A 628 -19.40 17.16 -15.72
CA ALA A 628 -19.51 18.43 -16.44
C ALA A 628 -18.83 18.38 -17.82
N LYS A 629 -17.79 17.55 -17.97
CA LYS A 629 -16.99 17.40 -19.20
C LYS A 629 -16.48 18.76 -19.70
N TRP A 630 -15.49 19.29 -18.98
CA TRP A 630 -14.80 20.52 -19.37
C TRP A 630 -14.13 20.37 -20.75
N ARG A 631 -14.33 21.36 -21.64
CA ARG A 631 -13.85 21.31 -23.03
C ARG A 631 -13.05 22.52 -23.45
N GLY A 632 -13.22 23.66 -22.80
CA GLY A 632 -12.49 24.85 -23.21
C GLY A 632 -12.65 26.04 -22.29
N THR A 633 -12.15 27.18 -22.74
CA THR A 633 -12.29 28.46 -22.07
C THR A 633 -12.68 29.51 -23.07
N MET A 634 -13.57 30.40 -22.64
CA MET A 634 -14.08 31.53 -23.42
C MET A 634 -13.69 32.82 -22.71
N PHE A 635 -13.43 33.87 -23.50
CA PHE A 635 -13.06 35.18 -22.98
C PHE A 635 -14.16 36.19 -23.34
N GLY A 636 -14.77 36.78 -22.31
CA GLY A 636 -15.75 37.85 -22.45
C GLY A 636 -15.12 39.21 -22.20
N GLN A 637 -15.45 40.20 -23.02
CA GLN A 637 -14.90 41.54 -22.91
C GLN A 637 -16.00 42.59 -23.07
N TYR A 638 -16.13 43.46 -22.08
CA TYR A 638 -17.10 44.56 -22.06
C TYR A 638 -16.40 45.87 -21.68
N PRO A 639 -16.89 47.04 -22.13
CA PRO A 639 -16.24 48.34 -21.88
C PRO A 639 -16.02 48.68 -20.40
N ASP A 640 -17.04 48.51 -19.56
CA ASP A 640 -17.10 49.11 -18.21
C ASP A 640 -16.96 48.08 -17.06
N MET A 641 -16.29 46.95 -17.32
CA MET A 641 -16.07 45.93 -16.29
C MET A 641 -14.78 45.13 -16.52
N PRO A 642 -14.24 44.49 -15.47
CA PRO A 642 -13.16 43.53 -15.60
C PRO A 642 -13.46 42.44 -16.65
N PRO A 643 -12.43 41.90 -17.34
CA PRO A 643 -12.64 40.87 -18.34
C PRO A 643 -13.15 39.56 -17.72
N ILE A 644 -13.80 38.73 -18.52
CA ILE A 644 -14.41 37.47 -18.08
C ILE A 644 -13.62 36.29 -18.65
N LEU A 645 -13.34 35.30 -17.80
CA LEU A 645 -12.83 33.99 -18.16
C LEU A 645 -13.91 32.96 -17.80
N ALA A 646 -14.48 32.31 -18.82
CA ALA A 646 -15.53 31.32 -18.63
C ALA A 646 -15.05 29.89 -18.94
N LEU A 647 -15.31 28.95 -18.03
CA LEU A 647 -15.03 27.52 -18.23
C LEU A 647 -16.17 26.89 -19.04
N GLY A 648 -15.84 26.43 -20.25
CA GLY A 648 -16.81 25.85 -21.19
C GLY A 648 -17.04 24.37 -20.94
N TYR A 649 -18.26 24.00 -20.53
CA TYR A 649 -18.66 22.61 -20.25
C TYR A 649 -19.59 22.06 -21.33
N THR A 650 -19.53 20.73 -21.53
CA THR A 650 -20.50 20.02 -22.39
C THR A 650 -21.84 19.89 -21.68
N ASN A 651 -21.82 19.66 -20.37
CA ASN A 651 -23.02 19.51 -19.53
C ASN A 651 -23.07 20.70 -18.54
N PRO A 652 -23.70 21.82 -18.92
CA PRO A 652 -23.59 23.09 -18.19
C PRO A 652 -24.14 23.02 -16.76
N GLN A 653 -25.18 22.21 -16.51
CA GLN A 653 -25.80 22.06 -15.19
C GLN A 653 -24.81 21.60 -14.10
N TYR A 654 -23.83 20.74 -14.44
CA TYR A 654 -22.80 20.34 -13.48
C TYR A 654 -21.71 21.41 -13.34
N GLY A 655 -21.48 22.20 -14.40
CA GLY A 655 -20.62 23.39 -14.33
C GLY A 655 -21.19 24.45 -13.38
N GLU A 656 -22.50 24.69 -13.44
CA GLU A 656 -23.21 25.59 -12.51
C GLU A 656 -23.06 25.13 -11.06
N GLN A 657 -23.26 23.83 -10.79
CA GLN A 657 -23.06 23.25 -9.45
C GLN A 657 -21.63 23.42 -8.91
N ILE A 658 -20.61 23.32 -9.78
CA ILE A 658 -19.20 23.58 -9.38
C ILE A 658 -19.05 25.03 -8.89
N PHE A 659 -19.62 25.99 -9.62
CA PHE A 659 -19.54 27.41 -9.27
C PHE A 659 -20.38 27.76 -8.03
N ASP A 660 -21.56 27.17 -7.88
CA ASP A 660 -22.35 27.30 -6.66
C ASP A 660 -21.58 26.77 -5.43
N GLY A 661 -20.90 25.63 -5.57
CA GLY A 661 -20.05 25.07 -4.52
C GLY A 661 -18.89 25.99 -4.13
N TRP A 662 -18.21 26.58 -5.12
CA TRP A 662 -17.15 27.55 -4.87
C TRP A 662 -17.65 28.84 -4.22
N LYS A 663 -18.80 29.38 -4.68
CA LYS A 663 -19.43 30.56 -4.08
C LYS A 663 -19.89 30.28 -2.65
N ALA A 664 -20.43 29.11 -2.36
CA ALA A 664 -20.77 28.72 -0.99
C ALA A 664 -19.54 28.64 -0.08
N ARG A 665 -18.37 28.27 -0.64
CA ARG A 665 -17.12 28.10 0.11
C ARG A 665 -16.35 29.40 0.33
N TRP A 666 -16.27 30.28 -0.68
CA TRP A 666 -15.42 31.47 -0.66
C TRP A 666 -16.16 32.79 -0.87
N GLY A 667 -17.46 32.74 -1.17
CA GLY A 667 -18.27 33.90 -1.51
C GLY A 667 -18.07 34.36 -2.96
N GLU A 668 -18.52 35.57 -3.25
CA GLU A 668 -18.47 36.14 -4.62
C GLU A 668 -17.10 36.70 -4.99
N VAL A 669 -16.20 36.85 -4.02
CA VAL A 669 -14.85 37.37 -4.19
C VAL A 669 -13.88 36.41 -3.52
N ASP A 670 -12.98 35.80 -4.30
CA ASP A 670 -11.93 34.93 -3.78
C ASP A 670 -10.77 35.77 -3.20
N LYS A 671 -11.00 36.33 -2.01
CA LYS A 671 -10.08 37.26 -1.33
C LYS A 671 -8.74 36.62 -0.95
N ASN A 672 -8.76 35.32 -0.66
CA ASN A 672 -7.58 34.58 -0.18
C ASN A 672 -6.80 33.92 -1.31
N ASP A 673 -7.28 34.05 -2.56
CA ASP A 673 -6.73 33.36 -3.73
C ASP A 673 -6.68 31.84 -3.52
N ASP A 674 -7.75 31.28 -2.96
CA ASP A 674 -7.90 29.85 -2.68
C ASP A 674 -8.03 29.03 -3.98
N LEU A 675 -8.64 29.63 -5.00
CA LEU A 675 -8.79 29.07 -6.33
C LEU A 675 -7.74 29.65 -7.29
N ARG A 676 -6.73 28.86 -7.62
CA ARG A 676 -5.67 29.23 -8.56
C ARG A 676 -6.10 28.96 -10.00
N VAL A 677 -5.97 30.00 -10.83
CA VAL A 677 -6.05 29.89 -12.29
C VAL A 677 -4.68 30.17 -12.89
N ALA A 678 -4.18 29.25 -13.72
CA ALA A 678 -2.91 29.42 -14.43
C ALA A 678 -3.05 29.18 -15.93
N ILE A 679 -2.37 30.00 -16.72
CA ILE A 679 -2.30 29.91 -18.18
C ILE A 679 -0.84 29.68 -18.57
N ILE A 680 -0.58 28.50 -19.15
CA ILE A 680 0.74 28.08 -19.57
C ILE A 680 0.85 28.20 -21.09
N THR A 681 1.68 29.12 -21.56
CA THR A 681 1.88 29.40 -23.00
C THR A 681 3.16 28.74 -23.54
N GLY A 682 3.35 28.75 -24.86
CA GLY A 682 4.61 28.29 -25.46
C GLY A 682 4.87 26.79 -25.31
N LEU A 683 3.81 25.97 -25.25
CA LEU A 683 3.90 24.51 -25.10
C LEU A 683 4.33 23.79 -26.39
N CYS A 684 4.13 24.42 -27.55
CA CYS A 684 4.41 23.82 -28.86
C CYS A 684 5.01 24.85 -29.82
N ARG A 685 6.25 24.62 -30.28
CA ARG A 685 6.91 25.47 -31.28
C ARG A 685 6.20 25.47 -32.62
N ARG A 686 5.63 24.34 -33.03
CA ARG A 686 4.88 24.22 -34.29
C ARG A 686 3.57 25.01 -34.27
N ASN A 687 2.92 25.09 -33.12
CA ASN A 687 1.69 25.85 -32.92
C ASN A 687 1.82 26.79 -31.71
N PRO A 688 2.46 27.96 -31.88
CA PRO A 688 2.75 28.87 -30.77
C PRO A 688 1.51 29.42 -30.04
N SER A 689 0.34 29.36 -30.67
CA SER A 689 -0.94 29.78 -30.10
C SER A 689 -1.54 28.77 -29.10
N HIS A 690 -0.99 27.56 -28.99
CA HIS A 690 -1.50 26.56 -28.06
C HIS A 690 -1.05 26.90 -26.63
N TYR A 691 -2.00 26.83 -25.69
CA TYR A 691 -1.75 27.05 -24.27
C TYR A 691 -2.57 26.06 -23.43
N SER A 692 -2.23 25.90 -22.16
CA SER A 692 -3.03 25.12 -21.21
C SER A 692 -3.58 26.02 -20.12
N ILE A 693 -4.81 25.78 -19.69
CA ILE A 693 -5.40 26.41 -18.51
C ILE A 693 -5.44 25.38 -17.40
N ILE A 694 -5.07 25.78 -16.19
CA ILE A 694 -5.11 24.98 -14.98
C ILE A 694 -6.06 25.64 -13.98
N ILE A 695 -6.92 24.84 -13.39
CA ILE A 695 -7.77 25.19 -12.25
C ILE A 695 -7.40 24.27 -11.10
N GLY A 696 -7.03 24.83 -9.96
CA GLY A 696 -6.59 24.05 -8.81
C GLY A 696 -6.43 24.89 -7.55
N PRO A 697 -5.95 24.31 -6.45
CA PRO A 697 -5.68 25.06 -5.24
C PRO A 697 -4.44 25.93 -5.43
N ASN A 698 -4.36 27.02 -4.69
CA ASN A 698 -3.12 27.78 -4.62
C ASN A 698 -2.09 27.05 -3.73
N PRO A 699 -0.95 26.58 -4.28
CA PRO A 699 0.07 25.84 -3.53
C PRO A 699 0.77 26.71 -2.47
N LEU A 700 0.70 28.04 -2.61
CA LEU A 700 1.32 28.99 -1.71
C LEU A 700 0.44 29.34 -0.50
N ARG A 701 -0.75 28.74 -0.41
CA ARG A 701 -1.62 28.89 0.76
C ARG A 701 -0.99 28.23 1.99
N GLN A 702 -1.23 28.81 3.17
CA GLN A 702 -0.83 28.22 4.43
C GLN A 702 -1.36 26.79 4.60
N THR A 703 -0.47 25.87 4.94
CA THR A 703 -0.81 24.46 5.17
C THR A 703 -1.32 24.20 6.59
N ASN A 704 -1.53 25.23 7.42
CA ASN A 704 -1.85 25.16 8.86
C ASN A 704 -0.90 24.22 9.63
N GLY A 705 0.40 24.29 9.36
CA GLY A 705 1.40 23.44 10.02
C GLY A 705 1.50 22.01 9.47
N ARG A 706 0.75 21.66 8.41
CA ARG A 706 0.90 20.39 7.70
C ARG A 706 2.23 20.34 6.93
N LYS A 707 2.88 19.18 6.98
CA LYS A 707 4.18 18.88 6.36
C LYS A 707 4.03 18.26 4.97
N LEU A 708 2.94 17.52 4.75
CA LEU A 708 2.63 16.88 3.47
C LEU A 708 1.22 17.30 3.04
N VAL A 709 1.09 17.80 1.81
CA VAL A 709 -0.19 18.19 1.25
C VAL A 709 -0.36 17.60 -0.14
N THR A 710 -1.46 16.90 -0.34
CA THR A 710 -1.89 16.44 -1.66
C THR A 710 -2.74 17.52 -2.32
N MET A 711 -2.44 17.84 -3.56
CA MET A 711 -3.18 18.84 -4.34
C MET A 711 -3.83 18.20 -5.55
N LEU A 712 -5.08 18.58 -5.81
CA LEU A 712 -5.79 18.15 -7.01
C LEU A 712 -6.11 19.33 -7.91
N SER A 713 -5.60 19.28 -9.14
CA SER A 713 -5.85 20.28 -10.18
C SER A 713 -6.46 19.62 -11.43
N ARG A 714 -7.25 20.39 -12.18
CA ARG A 714 -7.72 20.05 -13.53
C ARG A 714 -7.05 20.98 -14.52
N HIS A 715 -6.70 20.47 -15.70
CA HIS A 715 -6.16 21.31 -16.77
C HIS A 715 -6.80 20.97 -18.11
N GLN A 716 -6.90 21.97 -18.98
CA GLN A 716 -7.42 21.85 -20.34
C GLN A 716 -6.45 22.49 -21.33
N ARG A 717 -6.10 21.74 -22.38
CA ARG A 717 -5.28 22.23 -23.49
C ARG A 717 -6.19 22.95 -24.48
N MET A 718 -5.79 24.16 -24.84
CA MET A 718 -6.45 25.01 -25.83
C MET A 718 -5.62 25.02 -27.11
N GLU A 719 -6.32 24.87 -28.24
CA GLU A 719 -5.70 24.77 -29.57
C GLU A 719 -6.29 25.82 -30.53
N PRO A 720 -6.23 27.12 -30.19
CA PRO A 720 -6.80 28.16 -31.04
C PRO A 720 -5.89 28.45 -32.24
N ALA A 721 -6.49 28.98 -33.31
CA ALA A 721 -5.74 29.42 -34.49
C ALA A 721 -4.87 30.66 -34.21
N SER A 722 -5.26 31.53 -33.27
CA SER A 722 -4.50 32.72 -32.84
C SER A 722 -4.64 32.95 -31.33
N LEU A 723 -3.80 33.84 -30.78
CA LEU A 723 -3.86 34.25 -29.37
C LEU A 723 -4.73 35.48 -29.13
N ASP A 724 -5.40 36.03 -30.14
CA ASP A 724 -6.06 37.35 -30.06
C ASP A 724 -7.04 37.45 -28.89
N ASN A 725 -7.85 36.42 -28.67
CA ASN A 725 -8.80 36.37 -27.56
C ASN A 725 -8.10 36.34 -26.19
N LEU A 726 -7.02 35.56 -26.06
CA LEU A 726 -6.23 35.49 -24.83
C LEU A 726 -5.50 36.82 -24.58
N ASN A 727 -4.84 37.36 -25.60
CA ASN A 727 -4.09 38.61 -25.50
C ASN A 727 -4.99 39.78 -25.13
N GLY A 728 -6.17 39.90 -25.76
CA GLY A 728 -7.14 40.95 -25.40
C GLY A 728 -7.69 40.78 -23.98
N PHE A 729 -7.89 39.54 -23.52
CA PHE A 729 -8.24 39.28 -22.12
C PHE A 729 -7.12 39.73 -21.16
N LEU A 730 -5.86 39.37 -21.46
CA LEU A 730 -4.70 39.71 -20.64
C LEU A 730 -4.46 41.21 -20.58
N GLU A 731 -4.57 41.92 -21.70
CA GLU A 731 -4.45 43.38 -21.76
C GLU A 731 -5.44 44.06 -20.81
N ARG A 732 -6.71 43.66 -20.87
CA ARG A 732 -7.73 44.17 -19.94
C ARG A 732 -7.49 43.72 -18.50
N TYR A 733 -7.06 42.49 -18.27
CA TYR A 733 -6.75 42.00 -16.93
C TYR A 733 -5.65 42.84 -16.28
N TYR A 734 -4.57 43.16 -17.01
CA TYR A 734 -3.51 44.03 -16.50
C TYR A 734 -3.95 45.48 -16.27
N ALA A 735 -4.95 45.97 -17.03
CA ALA A 735 -5.53 47.29 -16.81
C ALA A 735 -6.41 47.36 -15.55
N TYR A 736 -7.20 46.31 -15.28
CA TYR A 736 -8.12 46.25 -14.13
C TYR A 736 -7.49 45.65 -12.86
N ASN A 737 -6.41 44.87 -13.01
CA ASN A 737 -5.84 44.00 -11.97
C ASN A 737 -6.88 43.07 -11.31
N ALA A 738 -7.88 42.66 -12.09
CA ALA A 738 -8.97 41.78 -11.70
C ALA A 738 -9.64 41.15 -12.95
N TYR A 739 -10.34 40.04 -12.75
CA TYR A 739 -11.19 39.39 -13.76
C TYR A 739 -12.35 38.64 -13.09
N PHE A 740 -13.39 38.33 -13.85
CA PHE A 740 -14.46 37.44 -13.40
C PHE A 740 -14.24 36.02 -13.93
N LEU A 741 -14.25 35.04 -13.04
CA LEU A 741 -14.30 33.62 -13.38
C LEU A 741 -15.76 33.16 -13.37
N THR A 742 -16.20 32.46 -14.41
CA THR A 742 -17.56 31.90 -14.51
C THR A 742 -17.59 30.58 -15.30
N THR A 743 -18.78 29.99 -15.42
CA THR A 743 -19.06 28.82 -16.27
C THR A 743 -19.81 29.25 -17.53
N ALA A 744 -19.69 28.47 -18.60
CA ALA A 744 -20.48 28.65 -19.82
C ALA A 744 -20.81 27.30 -20.48
N HIS A 745 -21.92 27.27 -21.20
CA HIS A 745 -22.22 26.16 -22.11
C HIS A 745 -21.35 26.26 -23.37
N MET A 746 -20.83 25.13 -23.84
CA MET A 746 -20.11 25.04 -25.13
C MET A 746 -21.07 25.25 -26.32
N SER A 747 -21.39 26.51 -26.63
CA SER A 747 -22.22 26.91 -27.77
C SER A 747 -21.53 28.00 -28.61
N ALA A 748 -22.10 28.28 -29.80
CA ALA A 748 -21.60 29.33 -30.67
C ALA A 748 -21.77 30.74 -30.08
N ASN A 749 -22.83 30.94 -29.30
CA ASN A 749 -23.12 32.17 -28.56
C ASN A 749 -23.27 31.81 -27.08
N PRO A 750 -22.14 31.76 -26.34
CA PRO A 750 -22.18 31.47 -24.92
C PRO A 750 -22.83 32.63 -24.17
N ASP A 751 -23.75 32.30 -23.27
CA ASP A 751 -24.32 33.24 -22.31
C ASP A 751 -23.61 33.06 -20.97
N PHE A 752 -23.48 34.16 -20.22
CA PHE A 752 -22.81 34.18 -18.93
C PHE A 752 -23.81 34.64 -17.88
N ASP A 753 -24.22 33.74 -16.98
CA ASP A 753 -25.06 34.11 -15.84
C ASP A 753 -24.23 34.93 -14.83
N PRO A 754 -24.52 36.22 -14.62
CA PRO A 754 -23.80 37.05 -13.67
C PRO A 754 -23.87 36.51 -12.23
N LYS A 755 -24.89 35.71 -11.89
CA LYS A 755 -25.02 35.10 -10.57
C LYS A 755 -23.91 34.10 -10.26
N LEU A 756 -23.26 33.54 -11.27
CA LEU A 756 -22.18 32.56 -11.11
C LEU A 756 -20.78 33.20 -11.16
N PHE A 757 -20.69 34.53 -11.20
CA PHE A 757 -19.41 35.21 -11.27
C PHE A 757 -18.69 35.12 -9.93
N ILE A 758 -17.40 34.82 -10.01
CA ILE A 758 -16.44 34.89 -8.91
C ILE A 758 -15.36 35.90 -9.30
N GLN A 759 -15.23 36.98 -8.54
CA GLN A 759 -14.19 37.97 -8.77
C GLN A 759 -12.83 37.42 -8.32
N LYS A 760 -11.84 37.55 -9.21
CA LYS A 760 -10.46 37.11 -9.02
C LYS A 760 -9.49 38.27 -9.25
N SER A 761 -8.43 38.34 -8.45
CA SER A 761 -7.37 39.36 -8.59
C SER A 761 -6.04 38.79 -9.08
N ASN A 762 -5.80 37.49 -8.88
CA ASN A 762 -4.54 36.84 -9.21
C ASN A 762 -4.75 35.85 -10.37
N LEU A 763 -3.96 36.02 -11.42
CA LEU A 763 -3.86 35.12 -12.56
C LEU A 763 -2.38 34.80 -12.79
N VAL A 764 -2.05 33.51 -12.86
CA VAL A 764 -0.69 33.09 -13.21
C VAL A 764 -0.58 32.93 -14.72
N VAL A 765 0.28 33.70 -15.37
CA VAL A 765 0.55 33.56 -16.82
C VAL A 765 2.04 33.37 -17.00
N ARG A 766 2.45 32.22 -17.55
CA ARG A 766 3.88 31.96 -17.78
C ARG A 766 4.14 31.00 -18.92
N PRO A 767 5.30 31.11 -19.58
CA PRO A 767 5.67 30.19 -20.64
C PRO A 767 6.15 28.84 -20.07
N ALA A 768 5.91 27.77 -20.82
CA ALA A 768 6.23 26.40 -20.42
C ALA A 768 7.72 26.18 -20.14
N TRP A 769 8.63 26.94 -20.77
CA TRP A 769 10.07 26.77 -20.58
C TRP A 769 10.55 27.03 -19.14
N GLN A 770 9.74 27.72 -18.33
CA GLN A 770 10.03 28.03 -16.92
C GLN A 770 9.60 26.93 -15.94
N ILE A 771 8.89 25.89 -16.38
CA ILE A 771 8.40 24.81 -15.51
C ILE A 771 9.55 23.85 -15.19
N GLY A 772 9.80 23.60 -13.90
CA GLY A 772 10.81 22.65 -13.41
C GLY A 772 10.23 21.35 -12.84
N PRO A 773 11.09 20.39 -12.43
CA PRO A 773 10.67 19.08 -11.90
C PRO A 773 9.75 19.13 -10.68
N ASN A 774 9.97 20.09 -9.77
CA ASN A 774 9.19 20.24 -8.52
C ASN A 774 8.08 21.29 -8.64
N ASP A 775 7.77 21.72 -9.87
CA ASP A 775 6.76 22.73 -10.13
C ASP A 775 5.37 22.07 -10.25
N PRO A 776 4.32 22.57 -9.56
CA PRO A 776 2.98 21.98 -9.63
C PRO A 776 2.37 21.99 -11.05
N ASP A 777 2.80 22.89 -11.92
CA ASP A 777 2.30 22.98 -13.29
C ASP A 777 2.96 21.95 -14.23
N ILE A 778 3.92 21.14 -13.76
CA ILE A 778 4.49 20.02 -14.55
C ILE A 778 3.41 19.07 -15.07
N SER A 779 2.27 18.99 -14.37
CA SER A 779 1.11 18.18 -14.74
C SER A 779 0.49 18.49 -16.11
N VAL A 780 0.78 19.65 -16.70
CA VAL A 780 0.26 20.02 -18.04
C VAL A 780 1.09 19.49 -19.20
N LEU A 781 2.30 19.01 -18.92
CA LEU A 781 3.23 18.54 -19.95
C LEU A 781 2.78 17.19 -20.51
N ARG A 782 2.79 17.07 -21.83
CA ARG A 782 2.42 15.85 -22.56
C ARG A 782 3.65 15.25 -23.24
N ASP A 783 3.62 13.94 -23.43
CA ASP A 783 4.64 13.28 -24.24
C ASP A 783 4.51 13.76 -25.68
N GLY A 784 5.61 14.30 -26.23
CA GLY A 784 5.64 14.95 -27.55
C GLY A 784 5.45 16.47 -27.56
N ASP A 785 5.28 17.13 -26.40
CA ASP A 785 5.37 18.60 -26.33
C ASP A 785 6.77 19.08 -26.79
N ASP A 786 6.82 20.23 -27.46
CA ASP A 786 8.08 20.90 -27.89
C ASP A 786 8.03 22.37 -27.48
N PRO A 787 8.35 22.68 -26.21
CA PRO A 787 8.22 24.02 -25.67
C PRO A 787 9.09 25.05 -26.40
N ILE A 788 8.57 26.27 -26.49
CA ILE A 788 9.29 27.42 -27.04
C ILE A 788 10.27 27.92 -25.98
N ILE A 789 11.57 27.82 -26.28
CA ILE A 789 12.65 28.27 -25.41
C ILE A 789 13.30 29.50 -26.06
N PRO A 790 13.43 30.63 -25.34
CA PRO A 790 14.14 31.80 -25.84
C PRO A 790 15.61 31.49 -26.18
N PRO A 791 16.18 32.03 -27.27
CA PRO A 791 17.55 31.70 -27.72
C PRO A 791 18.66 32.01 -26.71
N ASP A 792 18.41 32.95 -25.80
CA ASP A 792 19.30 33.42 -24.74
C ASP A 792 19.32 32.50 -23.50
N VAL A 793 18.45 31.48 -23.44
CA VAL A 793 18.34 30.56 -22.30
C VAL A 793 19.04 29.23 -22.61
N ALA A 794 20.23 29.04 -22.04
CA ALA A 794 21.06 27.85 -22.29
C ALA A 794 20.54 26.57 -21.61
N ASP A 795 20.09 26.65 -20.35
CA ASP A 795 19.63 25.50 -19.55
C ASP A 795 18.24 25.75 -18.93
N PRO A 796 17.15 25.68 -19.71
CA PRO A 796 15.82 25.90 -19.17
C PRO A 796 15.35 24.70 -18.33
N PRO A 797 14.67 24.94 -17.18
CA PRO A 797 14.25 23.89 -16.25
C PRO A 797 13.31 22.85 -16.90
N ILE A 798 12.59 23.23 -17.96
CA ILE A 798 11.68 22.35 -18.70
C ILE A 798 12.32 21.09 -19.26
N ARG A 799 13.62 21.12 -19.60
CA ARG A 799 14.34 19.95 -20.11
C ARG A 799 14.42 18.86 -19.05
N ARG A 800 14.74 19.25 -17.82
CA ARG A 800 14.78 18.35 -16.65
C ARG A 800 13.38 17.86 -16.30
N ALA A 801 12.38 18.74 -16.32
CA ALA A 801 10.98 18.39 -16.06
C ALA A 801 10.46 17.31 -17.05
N MET A 802 10.70 17.47 -18.35
CA MET A 802 10.29 16.50 -19.37
C MET A 802 11.05 15.17 -19.27
N ALA A 803 12.33 15.19 -18.90
CA ALA A 803 13.10 13.97 -18.67
C ALA A 803 12.53 13.16 -17.49
N TRP A 804 12.24 13.85 -16.38
CA TRP A 804 11.65 13.24 -15.18
C TRP A 804 10.25 12.68 -15.43
N ASP A 805 9.38 13.40 -16.14
CA ASP A 805 8.04 12.90 -16.50
C ASP A 805 8.09 11.64 -17.38
N ARG A 806 9.06 11.56 -18.31
CA ARG A 806 9.30 10.36 -19.13
C ARG A 806 9.76 9.16 -18.30
N GLU A 807 10.65 9.39 -17.34
CA GLU A 807 11.14 8.35 -16.42
C GLU A 807 10.03 7.83 -15.50
N LEU A 808 9.20 8.73 -14.96
CA LEU A 808 8.03 8.35 -14.16
C LEU A 808 7.02 7.52 -14.98
N LYS A 809 6.80 7.87 -16.25
CA LYS A 809 5.88 7.15 -17.13
C LYS A 809 6.45 5.80 -17.58
N SER A 810 7.77 5.64 -17.71
CA SER A 810 8.39 4.34 -18.05
C SER A 810 8.35 3.35 -16.88
N LYS A 811 8.38 3.85 -15.64
CA LYS A 811 8.25 3.07 -14.40
C LYS A 811 6.80 2.63 -14.09
N ARG A 812 5.79 3.16 -14.79
CA ARG A 812 4.38 2.75 -14.59
C ARG A 812 4.06 1.49 -15.41
N PRO A 813 3.47 0.44 -14.81
CA PRO A 813 2.95 -0.68 -15.59
C PRO A 813 1.93 -0.16 -16.62
N ARG A 814 2.09 -0.56 -17.88
CA ARG A 814 1.14 -0.20 -18.95
C ARG A 814 -0.23 -0.78 -18.56
N ARG A 815 -1.23 0.11 -18.45
CA ARG A 815 -2.64 -0.27 -18.27
C ARG A 815 -3.14 -1.13 -19.42
#